data_AF-A0AAW5G9W7-F1
#
_entry.id   AF-A0AAW5G9W7-F1
#
_cell.length_a   1.000
_cell.length_b   1.000
_cell.length_c   1.000
_cell.angle_alpha   90.00
_cell.angle_beta   90.00
_cell.angle_gamma   90.00
#
_symmetry.space_group_name_H-M   'P 1'
#
loop_
_entity.id
_entity.type
_entity.pdbx_description
1 polymer ?
#
loop_
_entity_poly.entity_id
_entity_poly.type
_entity_poly.pdbx_seq_one_letter_code
_entity_poly.pdbx_strand_id
1 'polypeptide(L)'
;MNKKFKYPYVITVPGYIEASLGIQVVHKLCHLINESGGEAYIVSPETNPEWNTPQLTSGKFNEYKASGRVFIAIYPEIESGNPLEAPVCVRYMLNREGVLNGNSINAGENDLFFFYRQEFAENEANVNLLTISTYDLSVFCDDVKDKDLDLLYLNRIPRRSVDFSTLPENIKILSMEQPLSLNELAKVLKRGRVMYSYEASGTCALAGLCGCPVVARVAPGYEKYAITEKTSEDIGNADVAWDDSPNELDRVRESLYKYKDFYEELESVSNQQFFNFLELTQDKAQDCYNSNHKENVMEWVKCRELSPQRISLVSKSISELVSPQTIYICIYDQSKSWREVLTTLESLLPVKSMYSKLNCIVFTDGEYILPENFESWTSLCETTKLSTTINNISMEQRFNWLQYVRAGVTFIADGVFSAICYLNKVSEYSAIYSDKIFINDSGELESAFLPDFSIDYFIGFPSAFFVGCFFHQSIFRNTSCYNNISPEFFDFDVLMEVVTEKGNRSVGHFSEPLLISKLKKELDSSKAEQLIGNYLSTKGYVNSLILHNSSGGCRIVYGHTKVLPKVSIVIVDSGDVNILQRCVMGVLEKSKYTHYEILILSCYAEVEENRYWLEEVSKIDPKRIKVILFPHQKSRSRLNNIAASQASGEYLLLLDVAVFPAHDEWLENLVNHCLRNDVGCVGGKVINLNEKVYSAGMILGLNGVAESPFVGSHYSASGYMHRLAIEQNYSALPSLCLLVRRSVYQDVGGVDELLTEQYLADIDLSLRIRDAGYLSVWTPYSIVATDLSPEKNDRKNETCSEQESVIYHKWGDVIANDPAYNKNLSLTRAYRIEKYIRPRELSLESQRLPRVMMYSGGFNPMEIYRLDEPFYKMRYNGMVEGAVVSDPLVISEFLQIKPDVIITQNHVQSVGIINFKSMKDCFSIYDMNYYESSKLDDSKNKKEHLNKIKENLASFDRVIVGSEALAEQYGRVHHDIQFLPTYLPHFWNDLALTGRVSDKPRVGCITQDLRDEDIELVSNVVRDFSHHVTWVFLGAYPPKLKPFIHEYHRYHGFTHYPQQLASLNLDFAIAPLADNNTNRTRSNIRLLEFGICGIPVICSDILCYKGRLSANLVKNRYKDWSAAMNQYIHDVDSTRTVGAVLKSEVQENWMLNQKKLEIIKKIWLPR
;
A
#
# COMPACT_ATOMS: atom_id res chain seq x y z
N MET A 1 17.06 5.84 -27.66
CA MET A 1 16.67 5.62 -26.25
C MET A 1 15.98 4.26 -26.17
N ASN A 2 16.38 3.38 -25.24
CA ASN A 2 15.77 2.04 -25.07
C ASN A 2 15.18 1.86 -23.64
N LYS A 3 14.43 2.84 -23.13
CA LYS A 3 13.54 2.63 -21.97
C LYS A 3 12.37 1.77 -22.47
N LYS A 4 12.30 0.50 -22.07
CA LYS A 4 11.17 -0.39 -22.39
C LYS A 4 9.97 0.02 -21.52
N PHE A 5 8.84 0.38 -22.11
CA PHE A 5 7.63 0.75 -21.37
C PHE A 5 7.17 -0.40 -20.47
N LYS A 6 6.81 -0.09 -19.22
CA LYS A 6 6.55 -1.08 -18.18
C LYS A 6 5.07 -1.19 -17.81
N TYR A 7 4.35 -0.07 -17.87
CA TYR A 7 2.95 0.04 -17.47
C TYR A 7 2.06 0.35 -18.67
N PRO A 8 0.95 -0.38 -18.86
CA PRO A 8 0.06 -0.18 -19.99
C PRO A 8 -0.84 1.04 -19.80
N TYR A 9 -1.37 1.56 -20.92
CA TYR A 9 -2.32 2.67 -20.96
C TYR A 9 -3.73 2.17 -21.32
N VAL A 10 -4.74 2.78 -20.70
CA VAL A 10 -6.16 2.56 -21.01
C VAL A 10 -6.80 3.92 -21.26
N ILE A 11 -7.28 4.15 -22.47
CA ILE A 11 -7.63 5.47 -22.98
C ILE A 11 -9.13 5.51 -23.27
N THR A 12 -9.89 6.34 -22.57
CA THR A 12 -11.33 6.51 -22.82
C THR A 12 -11.56 7.57 -23.90
N VAL A 13 -12.44 7.29 -24.87
CA VAL A 13 -12.83 8.25 -25.92
C VAL A 13 -14.16 7.83 -26.54
N PRO A 14 -14.98 8.76 -27.08
CA PRO A 14 -16.12 8.40 -27.92
C PRO A 14 -15.75 7.57 -29.16
N GLY A 15 -16.76 7.05 -29.88
CA GLY A 15 -16.56 6.31 -31.15
C GLY A 15 -15.73 7.11 -32.16
N TYR A 16 -14.83 6.43 -32.89
CA TYR A 16 -13.95 7.08 -33.85
C TYR A 16 -14.74 7.78 -34.98
N ILE A 17 -14.59 9.10 -35.11
CA ILE A 17 -15.21 9.91 -36.16
C ILE A 17 -14.12 10.73 -36.84
N GLU A 18 -13.89 10.49 -38.13
CA GLU A 18 -12.87 11.19 -38.94
C GLU A 18 -13.04 12.72 -38.92
N ALA A 19 -14.27 13.21 -38.82
CA ALA A 19 -14.58 14.64 -38.75
C ALA A 19 -14.22 15.33 -37.41
N SER A 20 -13.82 14.59 -36.37
CA SER A 20 -13.57 15.14 -35.01
C SER A 20 -12.09 15.14 -34.64
N LEU A 21 -11.46 16.32 -34.68
CA LEU A 21 -10.02 16.48 -34.39
C LEU A 21 -9.64 15.98 -32.99
N GLY A 22 -10.47 16.24 -31.96
CA GLY A 22 -10.20 15.76 -30.60
C GLY A 22 -10.19 14.23 -30.50
N ILE A 23 -11.12 13.56 -31.19
CA ILE A 23 -11.17 12.09 -31.24
C ILE A 23 -9.96 11.56 -32.03
N GLN A 24 -9.63 12.16 -33.18
CA GLN A 24 -8.40 11.80 -33.91
C GLN A 24 -7.15 11.90 -33.03
N VAL A 25 -6.98 13.01 -32.28
CA VAL A 25 -5.80 13.23 -31.42
C VAL A 25 -5.66 12.14 -30.36
N VAL A 26 -6.75 11.71 -29.72
CA VAL A 26 -6.71 10.65 -28.69
C VAL A 26 -6.43 9.27 -29.29
N HIS A 27 -7.01 8.95 -30.46
CA HIS A 27 -6.67 7.73 -31.18
C HIS A 27 -5.20 7.76 -31.68
N LYS A 28 -4.71 8.90 -32.17
CA LYS A 28 -3.32 9.06 -32.59
C LYS A 28 -2.36 8.88 -31.42
N LEU A 29 -2.68 9.38 -30.22
CA LEU A 29 -1.91 9.13 -29.00
C LEU A 29 -1.79 7.64 -28.69
N CYS A 30 -2.89 6.88 -28.73
CA CYS A 30 -2.87 5.43 -28.52
C CYS A 30 -1.91 4.72 -29.51
N HIS A 31 -2.01 5.08 -30.78
CA HIS A 31 -1.13 4.54 -31.83
C HIS A 31 0.33 4.94 -31.64
N LEU A 32 0.65 6.21 -31.32
CA LEU A 32 2.03 6.64 -31.05
C LEU A 32 2.66 5.89 -29.86
N ILE A 33 1.89 5.59 -28.81
CA ILE A 33 2.35 4.77 -27.68
C ILE A 33 2.69 3.34 -28.17
N ASN A 34 1.79 2.71 -28.94
CA ASN A 34 1.99 1.35 -29.44
C ASN A 34 3.15 1.25 -30.45
N GLU A 35 3.28 2.18 -31.40
CA GLU A 35 4.41 2.22 -32.36
C GLU A 35 5.76 2.47 -31.70
N SER A 36 5.78 3.19 -30.56
CA SER A 36 6.98 3.35 -29.75
C SER A 36 7.41 2.06 -29.03
N GLY A 37 6.57 1.01 -29.04
CA GLY A 37 6.78 -0.24 -28.31
C GLY A 37 6.11 -0.28 -26.93
N GLY A 38 5.13 0.59 -26.68
CA GLY A 38 4.26 0.56 -25.50
C GLY A 38 3.09 -0.43 -25.62
N GLU A 39 2.26 -0.49 -24.59
CA GLU A 39 1.02 -1.28 -24.55
C GLU A 39 -0.13 -0.33 -24.22
N ALA A 40 -0.97 0.04 -25.19
CA ALA A 40 -2.08 0.99 -25.04
C ALA A 40 -3.38 0.48 -25.69
N TYR A 41 -4.51 0.67 -25.00
CA TYR A 41 -5.84 0.25 -25.44
C TYR A 41 -6.85 1.40 -25.39
N ILE A 42 -7.84 1.33 -26.28
CA ILE A 42 -8.98 2.25 -26.33
C ILE A 42 -10.23 1.63 -25.70
N VAL A 43 -10.91 2.40 -24.85
CA VAL A 43 -12.26 2.13 -24.34
C VAL A 43 -13.23 3.03 -25.10
N SER A 44 -13.74 2.50 -26.21
CA SER A 44 -14.67 3.16 -27.14
C SER A 44 -15.48 2.08 -27.89
N PRO A 45 -16.72 2.34 -28.34
CA PRO A 45 -17.46 1.40 -29.20
C PRO A 45 -16.81 1.18 -30.58
N GLU A 46 -16.08 2.16 -31.13
CA GLU A 46 -15.51 2.12 -32.47
C GLU A 46 -14.08 2.71 -32.48
N THR A 47 -13.15 2.06 -33.20
CA THR A 47 -11.74 2.47 -33.28
C THR A 47 -11.31 2.78 -34.72
N ASN A 48 -10.23 3.55 -34.88
CA ASN A 48 -9.65 3.80 -36.20
C ASN A 48 -9.06 2.48 -36.76
N PRO A 49 -9.44 2.05 -37.99
CA PRO A 49 -9.00 0.78 -38.56
C PRO A 49 -7.57 0.81 -39.16
N GLU A 50 -7.06 1.98 -39.51
CA GLU A 50 -5.72 2.17 -40.11
C GLU A 50 -4.61 2.37 -39.05
N TRP A 51 -4.99 2.73 -37.83
CA TRP A 51 -4.05 2.99 -36.73
C TRP A 51 -4.05 1.86 -35.69
N ASN A 52 -2.89 1.65 -35.08
CA ASN A 52 -2.65 0.68 -34.01
C ASN A 52 -3.37 1.07 -32.69
N THR A 53 -4.70 0.98 -32.70
CA THR A 53 -5.61 1.46 -31.64
C THR A 53 -6.52 0.33 -31.14
N PRO A 54 -5.96 -0.74 -30.55
CA PRO A 54 -6.72 -1.93 -30.16
C PRO A 54 -7.78 -1.59 -29.09
N GLN A 55 -8.98 -2.13 -29.27
CA GLN A 55 -10.06 -2.00 -28.29
C GLN A 55 -9.78 -2.86 -27.05
N LEU A 56 -10.05 -2.33 -25.85
CA LEU A 56 -9.92 -3.09 -24.60
C LEU A 56 -11.07 -4.09 -24.45
N THR A 57 -10.77 -5.38 -24.36
CA THR A 57 -11.77 -6.42 -24.11
C THR A 57 -12.06 -6.59 -22.62
N SER A 58 -13.30 -6.94 -22.27
CA SER A 58 -13.72 -7.14 -20.87
C SER A 58 -12.88 -8.19 -20.15
N GLY A 59 -12.45 -9.25 -20.86
CA GLY A 59 -11.55 -10.27 -20.31
C GLY A 59 -10.19 -9.68 -19.91
N LYS A 60 -9.58 -8.86 -20.77
CA LYS A 60 -8.27 -8.24 -20.50
C LYS A 60 -8.35 -7.13 -19.44
N PHE A 61 -9.45 -6.39 -19.37
CA PHE A 61 -9.69 -5.45 -18.27
C PHE A 61 -9.85 -6.17 -16.92
N ASN A 62 -10.60 -7.27 -16.90
CA ASN A 62 -10.74 -8.10 -15.69
C ASN A 62 -9.40 -8.74 -15.28
N GLU A 63 -8.53 -9.11 -16.23
CA GLU A 63 -7.17 -9.56 -15.94
C GLU A 63 -6.33 -8.46 -15.26
N TYR A 64 -6.39 -7.21 -15.74
CA TYR A 64 -5.71 -6.08 -15.08
C TYR A 64 -6.24 -5.83 -13.66
N LYS A 65 -7.57 -5.82 -13.45
CA LYS A 65 -8.13 -5.69 -12.09
C LYS A 65 -7.77 -6.87 -11.18
N ALA A 66 -7.85 -8.11 -11.67
CA ALA A 66 -7.60 -9.31 -10.87
C ALA A 66 -6.12 -9.54 -10.54
N SER A 67 -5.21 -9.04 -11.36
CA SER A 67 -3.75 -9.15 -11.14
C SER A 67 -3.17 -8.04 -10.25
N GLY A 68 -3.93 -6.97 -9.98
CA GLY A 68 -3.43 -5.79 -9.26
C GLY A 68 -2.32 -5.02 -9.99
N ARG A 69 -2.16 -5.25 -11.30
CA ARG A 69 -1.11 -4.62 -12.11
C ARG A 69 -1.39 -3.13 -12.27
N VAL A 70 -0.38 -2.28 -12.00
CA VAL A 70 -0.48 -0.84 -12.23
C VAL A 70 -0.65 -0.54 -13.72
N PHE A 71 -1.64 0.29 -14.06
CA PHE A 71 -1.91 0.81 -15.39
C PHE A 71 -2.28 2.30 -15.31
N ILE A 72 -2.18 3.00 -16.44
CA ILE A 72 -2.40 4.45 -16.56
C ILE A 72 -3.70 4.67 -17.33
N ALA A 73 -4.70 5.31 -16.73
CA ALA A 73 -5.89 5.74 -17.45
C ALA A 73 -5.71 7.15 -18.03
N ILE A 74 -6.20 7.36 -19.26
CA ILE A 74 -6.28 8.68 -19.90
C ILE A 74 -7.74 9.03 -20.14
N TYR A 75 -8.15 10.18 -19.60
CA TYR A 75 -9.50 10.74 -19.66
C TYR A 75 -9.48 12.10 -20.38
N PRO A 76 -10.32 12.32 -21.42
CA PRO A 76 -10.54 13.65 -22.00
C PRO A 76 -11.37 14.54 -21.07
N GLU A 77 -11.45 15.84 -21.34
CA GLU A 77 -12.14 16.83 -20.47
C GLU A 77 -13.66 16.64 -20.32
N ILE A 78 -14.26 15.72 -21.08
CA ILE A 78 -15.67 15.35 -21.00
C ILE A 78 -15.96 14.26 -19.95
N GLU A 79 -14.93 13.55 -19.47
CA GLU A 79 -15.04 12.45 -18.51
C GLU A 79 -14.82 12.92 -17.07
N SER A 80 -15.74 12.54 -16.16
CA SER A 80 -15.76 12.98 -14.77
C SER A 80 -15.33 11.87 -13.81
N GLY A 81 -14.48 12.18 -12.83
CA GLY A 81 -13.98 11.21 -11.85
C GLY A 81 -13.05 10.16 -12.46
N ASN A 82 -12.87 9.02 -11.79
CA ASN A 82 -12.01 7.91 -12.22
C ASN A 82 -12.86 6.64 -12.49
N PRO A 83 -13.65 6.59 -13.58
CA PRO A 83 -14.61 5.51 -13.83
C PRO A 83 -13.96 4.13 -14.04
N LEU A 84 -12.67 4.04 -14.37
CA LEU A 84 -11.95 2.76 -14.49
C LEU A 84 -11.31 2.29 -13.17
N GLU A 85 -11.38 3.07 -12.10
CA GLU A 85 -10.66 2.83 -10.83
C GLU A 85 -9.14 2.68 -11.03
N ALA A 86 -8.58 3.45 -11.96
CA ALA A 86 -7.19 3.33 -12.37
C ALA A 86 -6.21 3.84 -11.29
N PRO A 87 -5.09 3.13 -11.02
CA PRO A 87 -4.08 3.57 -10.05
C PRO A 87 -3.36 4.88 -10.40
N VAL A 88 -3.25 5.20 -11.70
CA VAL A 88 -2.74 6.49 -12.20
C VAL A 88 -3.72 7.04 -13.22
N CYS A 89 -4.08 8.32 -13.06
CA CYS A 89 -5.03 9.01 -13.93
C CYS A 89 -4.36 10.20 -14.63
N VAL A 90 -4.69 10.37 -15.91
CA VAL A 90 -4.24 11.49 -16.73
C VAL A 90 -5.47 12.19 -17.34
N ARG A 91 -5.55 13.50 -17.17
CA ARG A 91 -6.52 14.38 -17.81
C ARG A 91 -5.87 15.01 -19.04
N TYR A 92 -6.31 14.59 -20.23
CA TYR A 92 -5.85 15.17 -21.48
C TYR A 92 -6.87 16.19 -21.98
N MET A 93 -6.55 17.46 -21.78
CA MET A 93 -7.43 18.60 -21.98
C MET A 93 -7.38 19.03 -23.46
N LEU A 94 -8.39 18.63 -24.24
CA LEU A 94 -8.56 18.97 -25.65
C LEU A 94 -9.40 20.24 -25.86
N ASN A 95 -9.98 20.76 -24.78
CA ASN A 95 -10.75 22.01 -24.70
C ASN A 95 -10.73 22.53 -23.24
N ARG A 96 -11.31 23.71 -23.01
CA ARG A 96 -11.51 24.26 -21.66
C ARG A 96 -12.58 23.48 -20.89
N GLU A 97 -12.39 23.30 -19.59
CA GLU A 97 -13.34 22.62 -18.71
C GLU A 97 -14.75 23.24 -18.79
N GLY A 98 -15.77 22.37 -18.86
CA GLY A 98 -17.18 22.74 -18.89
C GLY A 98 -17.73 23.23 -20.25
N VAL A 99 -16.92 23.35 -21.31
CA VAL A 99 -17.37 23.93 -22.59
C VAL A 99 -18.35 23.04 -23.37
N LEU A 100 -18.10 21.73 -23.48
CA LEU A 100 -18.89 20.84 -24.33
C LEU A 100 -20.17 20.33 -23.66
N ASN A 101 -20.10 19.98 -22.36
CA ASN A 101 -21.19 19.33 -21.62
C ASN A 101 -21.59 20.02 -20.31
N GLY A 102 -20.94 21.12 -19.90
CA GLY A 102 -21.20 21.79 -18.61
C GLY A 102 -20.73 21.04 -17.34
N ASN A 103 -20.32 19.78 -17.47
CA ASN A 103 -19.79 18.98 -16.36
C ASN A 103 -18.42 19.49 -15.87
N SER A 104 -18.15 19.32 -14.56
CA SER A 104 -16.79 19.41 -14.02
C SER A 104 -16.10 18.04 -14.08
N ILE A 105 -14.78 18.07 -14.24
CA ILE A 105 -13.94 16.89 -14.42
C ILE A 105 -13.82 16.07 -13.12
N ASN A 106 -14.03 16.68 -11.94
CA ASN A 106 -13.90 16.01 -10.64
C ASN A 106 -12.61 15.17 -10.54
N ALA A 107 -11.49 15.76 -10.93
CA ALA A 107 -10.18 15.10 -10.95
C ALA A 107 -9.73 14.73 -9.53
N GLY A 108 -8.98 13.64 -9.42
CA GLY A 108 -8.33 13.26 -8.16
C GLY A 108 -7.16 14.19 -7.84
N GLU A 109 -6.81 14.31 -6.55
CA GLU A 109 -5.68 15.14 -6.08
C GLU A 109 -4.35 14.78 -6.76
N ASN A 110 -4.22 13.50 -7.13
CA ASN A 110 -3.04 12.92 -7.77
C ASN A 110 -3.22 12.67 -9.28
N ASP A 111 -4.16 13.32 -9.96
CA ASP A 111 -4.25 13.24 -11.42
C ASP A 111 -3.08 14.01 -12.09
N LEU A 112 -2.66 13.60 -13.29
CA LEU A 112 -1.76 14.42 -14.14
C LEU A 112 -2.59 15.19 -15.15
N PHE A 113 -2.25 16.46 -15.40
CA PHE A 113 -2.88 17.25 -16.46
C PHE A 113 -1.91 17.49 -17.62
N PHE A 114 -2.41 17.26 -18.83
CA PHE A 114 -1.77 17.62 -20.10
C PHE A 114 -2.76 18.40 -20.96
N PHE A 115 -2.28 19.39 -21.71
CA PHE A 115 -3.11 20.30 -22.48
C PHE A 115 -2.72 20.26 -23.95
N TYR A 116 -3.71 20.15 -24.84
CA TYR A 116 -3.47 20.19 -26.29
C TYR A 116 -2.96 21.56 -26.74
N ARG A 117 -3.35 22.63 -26.03
CA ARG A 117 -2.94 24.03 -26.27
C ARG A 117 -2.86 24.83 -24.98
N GLN A 118 -1.99 25.84 -24.95
CA GLN A 118 -1.83 26.75 -23.81
C GLN A 118 -3.12 27.48 -23.43
N GLU A 119 -3.98 27.81 -24.42
CA GLU A 119 -5.29 28.46 -24.22
C GLU A 119 -6.31 27.61 -23.43
N PHE A 120 -6.02 26.34 -23.16
CA PHE A 120 -6.86 25.46 -22.32
C PHE A 120 -6.38 25.41 -20.87
N ALA A 121 -5.19 25.94 -20.58
CA ALA A 121 -4.50 25.85 -19.28
C ALA A 121 -4.55 27.16 -18.47
N GLU A 122 -5.57 28.00 -18.70
CA GLU A 122 -5.67 29.38 -18.15
C GLU A 122 -5.60 29.48 -16.61
N ASN A 123 -5.75 28.37 -15.88
CA ASN A 123 -5.75 28.32 -14.41
C ASN A 123 -4.65 27.41 -13.81
N GLU A 124 -3.64 27.02 -14.60
CA GLU A 124 -2.54 26.16 -14.13
C GLU A 124 -1.21 26.92 -14.05
N ALA A 125 -0.51 26.79 -12.93
CA ALA A 125 0.79 27.45 -12.72
C ALA A 125 1.94 26.78 -13.51
N ASN A 126 1.84 25.48 -13.77
CA ASN A 126 2.82 24.69 -14.53
C ASN A 126 2.09 23.86 -15.59
N VAL A 127 2.22 24.25 -16.87
CA VAL A 127 1.46 23.65 -17.97
C VAL A 127 2.28 22.58 -18.68
N ASN A 128 1.83 21.32 -18.62
CA ASN A 128 2.36 20.27 -19.50
C ASN A 128 1.59 20.33 -20.83
N LEU A 129 2.27 20.75 -21.91
CA LEU A 129 1.70 20.71 -23.26
C LEU A 129 1.91 19.32 -23.89
N LEU A 130 0.90 18.88 -24.63
CA LEU A 130 0.93 17.69 -25.50
C LEU A 130 0.12 18.01 -26.77
N THR A 131 0.74 18.65 -27.74
CA THR A 131 0.13 19.06 -29.01
C THR A 131 0.46 18.03 -30.09
N ILE A 132 -0.44 17.08 -30.33
CA ILE A 132 -0.26 16.03 -31.34
C ILE A 132 -0.79 16.50 -32.70
N SER A 133 0.05 16.47 -33.74
CA SER A 133 -0.41 16.68 -35.12
C SER A 133 -1.09 15.42 -35.67
N THR A 134 -2.21 15.60 -36.37
CA THR A 134 -2.92 14.52 -37.09
C THR A 134 -2.99 14.76 -38.60
N TYR A 135 -2.38 15.85 -39.10
CA TYR A 135 -2.42 16.21 -40.52
C TYR A 135 -1.32 15.48 -41.30
N ASP A 136 -1.73 14.79 -42.36
CA ASP A 136 -0.80 14.18 -43.32
C ASP A 136 -0.36 15.25 -44.33
N LEU A 137 0.87 15.75 -44.18
CA LEU A 137 1.48 16.75 -45.05
C LEU A 137 1.78 16.23 -46.47
N SER A 138 1.74 14.91 -46.71
CA SER A 138 1.81 14.35 -48.07
C SER A 138 0.45 14.43 -48.79
N VAL A 139 -0.65 14.29 -48.04
CA VAL A 139 -2.02 14.44 -48.54
C VAL A 139 -2.41 15.91 -48.68
N PHE A 140 -2.08 16.75 -47.69
CA PHE A 140 -2.34 18.20 -47.71
C PHE A 140 -1.06 18.97 -48.07
N CYS A 141 -0.83 19.11 -49.37
CA CYS A 141 0.30 19.84 -49.96
C CYS A 141 -0.14 20.62 -51.21
N ASP A 142 0.66 21.57 -51.68
CA ASP A 142 0.43 22.30 -52.93
C ASP A 142 1.09 21.60 -54.14
N ASP A 143 0.49 20.48 -54.57
CA ASP A 143 0.94 19.66 -55.71
C ASP A 143 0.07 19.84 -56.98
N VAL A 144 -1.01 20.62 -56.92
CA VAL A 144 -1.94 20.89 -58.03
C VAL A 144 -1.81 22.34 -58.49
N LYS A 145 -1.27 22.53 -59.70
CA LYS A 145 -1.06 23.87 -60.29
C LYS A 145 -2.36 24.53 -60.77
N ASP A 146 -3.29 23.76 -61.30
CA ASP A 146 -4.54 24.27 -61.88
C ASP A 146 -5.62 24.36 -60.80
N LYS A 147 -5.81 25.57 -60.24
CA LYS A 147 -6.79 25.85 -59.17
C LYS A 147 -8.03 26.51 -59.76
N ASP A 148 -9.14 25.76 -59.81
CA ASP A 148 -10.35 26.10 -60.55
C ASP A 148 -11.63 26.22 -59.69
N LEU A 149 -11.54 26.06 -58.37
CA LEU A 149 -12.66 26.16 -57.43
C LEU A 149 -12.55 27.38 -56.52
N ASP A 150 -13.65 28.11 -56.33
CA ASP A 150 -13.80 29.02 -55.19
C ASP A 150 -14.55 28.28 -54.08
N LEU A 151 -14.11 28.41 -52.83
CA LEU A 151 -14.58 27.60 -51.70
C LEU A 151 -15.16 28.47 -50.58
N LEU A 152 -16.18 27.99 -49.86
CA LEU A 152 -16.72 28.62 -48.65
C LEU A 152 -16.79 27.60 -47.50
N TYR A 153 -16.14 27.87 -46.38
CA TYR A 153 -16.23 27.02 -45.18
C TYR A 153 -17.29 27.53 -44.19
N LEU A 154 -18.19 26.65 -43.74
CA LEU A 154 -19.24 26.94 -42.75
C LEU A 154 -19.49 25.76 -41.79
N ASN A 155 -19.29 25.99 -40.50
CA ASN A 155 -19.52 25.01 -39.43
C ASN A 155 -20.33 25.63 -38.26
N ARG A 156 -19.76 26.61 -37.56
CA ARG A 156 -20.39 27.29 -36.42
C ARG A 156 -21.27 28.49 -36.82
N ILE A 157 -21.13 28.97 -38.06
CA ILE A 157 -21.88 30.12 -38.58
C ILE A 157 -23.13 29.65 -39.35
N PRO A 158 -24.35 30.03 -38.94
CA PRO A 158 -25.56 29.65 -39.66
C PRO A 158 -25.59 30.26 -41.06
N ARG A 159 -25.98 29.47 -42.07
CA ARG A 159 -26.05 29.90 -43.48
C ARG A 159 -26.81 31.21 -43.72
N ARG A 160 -27.84 31.50 -42.91
CA ARG A 160 -28.63 32.75 -42.98
C ARG A 160 -27.85 34.02 -42.58
N SER A 161 -26.70 33.87 -41.93
CA SER A 161 -25.84 34.97 -41.46
C SER A 161 -24.70 35.29 -42.44
N VAL A 162 -24.69 34.65 -43.62
CA VAL A 162 -23.68 34.79 -44.67
C VAL A 162 -24.22 35.65 -45.79
N ASP A 163 -23.48 36.69 -46.18
CA ASP A 163 -23.82 37.48 -47.36
C ASP A 163 -23.28 36.80 -48.62
N PHE A 164 -24.16 36.06 -49.31
CA PHE A 164 -23.83 35.40 -50.57
C PHE A 164 -23.69 36.37 -51.76
N SER A 165 -24.13 37.63 -51.63
CA SER A 165 -23.98 38.62 -52.71
C SER A 165 -22.54 39.13 -52.86
N THR A 166 -21.71 38.95 -51.83
CA THR A 166 -20.29 39.29 -51.81
C THR A 166 -19.37 38.09 -52.12
N LEU A 167 -19.92 37.01 -52.69
CA LEU A 167 -19.21 35.75 -52.97
C LEU A 167 -19.38 35.33 -54.44
N PRO A 168 -18.42 34.60 -55.04
CA PRO A 168 -18.54 34.06 -56.39
C PRO A 168 -19.79 33.19 -56.62
N GLU A 169 -20.48 33.38 -57.76
CA GLU A 169 -21.77 32.73 -58.05
C GLU A 169 -21.74 31.18 -58.00
N ASN A 170 -20.58 30.57 -58.30
CA ASN A 170 -20.40 29.11 -58.35
C ASN A 170 -19.56 28.55 -57.18
N ILE A 171 -19.57 29.24 -56.03
CA ILE A 171 -18.79 28.87 -54.85
C ILE A 171 -19.19 27.50 -54.26
N LYS A 172 -18.21 26.61 -54.05
CA LYS A 172 -18.44 25.29 -53.44
C LYS A 172 -18.37 25.39 -51.92
N ILE A 173 -19.42 24.93 -51.25
CA ILE A 173 -19.54 25.02 -49.79
C ILE A 173 -19.00 23.74 -49.13
N LEU A 174 -18.13 23.93 -48.14
CA LEU A 174 -17.57 22.91 -47.25
C LEU A 174 -18.24 23.07 -45.89
N SER A 175 -18.93 22.04 -45.40
CA SER A 175 -19.65 22.12 -44.13
C SER A 175 -19.60 20.82 -43.33
N MET A 176 -19.62 20.97 -42.00
CA MET A 176 -19.65 19.83 -41.07
C MET A 176 -21.04 19.18 -40.98
N GLU A 177 -22.09 19.77 -41.57
CA GLU A 177 -23.37 19.09 -41.77
C GLU A 177 -23.28 17.97 -42.82
N GLN A 178 -22.31 18.05 -43.74
CA GLN A 178 -22.01 17.05 -44.77
C GLN A 178 -20.47 16.92 -44.91
N PRO A 179 -19.79 16.33 -43.91
CA PRO A 179 -18.34 16.29 -43.88
C PRO A 179 -17.79 15.41 -45.01
N LEU A 180 -16.75 15.88 -45.69
CA LEU A 180 -15.94 15.09 -46.61
C LEU A 180 -14.90 14.27 -45.82
N SER A 181 -14.51 13.10 -46.33
CA SER A 181 -13.30 12.42 -45.85
C SER A 181 -12.07 13.30 -46.09
N LEU A 182 -10.98 13.10 -45.32
CA LEU A 182 -9.77 13.92 -45.44
C LEU A 182 -9.16 13.87 -46.85
N ASN A 183 -9.22 12.70 -47.51
CA ASN A 183 -8.77 12.52 -48.88
C ASN A 183 -9.64 13.26 -49.92
N GLU A 184 -10.95 13.35 -49.71
CA GLU A 184 -11.85 14.12 -50.57
C GLU A 184 -11.73 15.62 -50.30
N LEU A 185 -11.57 16.01 -49.04
CA LEU A 185 -11.31 17.39 -48.63
C LEU A 185 -10.01 17.89 -49.25
N ALA A 186 -8.91 17.15 -49.15
CA ALA A 186 -7.63 17.49 -49.77
C ALA A 186 -7.76 17.68 -51.30
N LYS A 187 -8.44 16.76 -52.01
CA LYS A 187 -8.70 16.90 -53.46
C LYS A 187 -9.48 18.17 -53.82
N VAL A 188 -10.32 18.67 -52.93
CA VAL A 188 -11.08 19.92 -53.14
C VAL A 188 -10.25 21.14 -52.77
N LEU A 189 -9.53 21.12 -51.65
CA LEU A 189 -8.68 22.22 -51.19
C LEU A 189 -7.50 22.47 -52.15
N LYS A 190 -6.87 21.43 -52.69
CA LYS A 190 -5.81 21.51 -53.73
C LYS A 190 -6.25 22.25 -55.00
N ARG A 191 -7.54 22.17 -55.35
CA ARG A 191 -8.14 22.90 -56.48
C ARG A 191 -8.67 24.28 -56.09
N GLY A 192 -8.57 24.67 -54.82
CA GLY A 192 -9.07 25.93 -54.31
C GLY A 192 -8.23 27.12 -54.77
N ARG A 193 -8.79 27.97 -55.65
CA ARG A 193 -8.22 29.26 -56.05
C ARG A 193 -8.21 30.26 -54.90
N VAL A 194 -9.26 30.22 -54.08
CA VAL A 194 -9.48 30.99 -52.86
C VAL A 194 -10.54 30.30 -51.98
N MET A 195 -10.39 30.37 -50.66
CA MET A 195 -11.40 29.91 -49.71
C MET A 195 -11.86 31.03 -48.77
N TYR A 196 -13.14 31.32 -48.76
CA TYR A 196 -13.76 32.25 -47.82
C TYR A 196 -14.12 31.52 -46.52
N SER A 197 -13.84 32.13 -45.37
CA SER A 197 -14.30 31.62 -44.08
C SER A 197 -14.78 32.74 -43.16
N TYR A 198 -15.93 32.50 -42.52
CA TYR A 198 -16.47 33.35 -41.47
C TYR A 198 -16.01 32.93 -40.06
N GLU A 199 -15.17 31.88 -39.97
CA GLU A 199 -14.67 31.33 -38.71
C GLU A 199 -13.24 30.79 -38.78
N ALA A 200 -12.49 30.91 -37.69
CA ALA A 200 -11.17 30.30 -37.55
C ALA A 200 -11.30 28.78 -37.34
N SER A 201 -10.74 27.97 -38.26
CA SER A 201 -10.86 26.51 -38.25
C SER A 201 -9.57 25.83 -38.71
N GLY A 202 -9.33 24.59 -38.27
CA GLY A 202 -8.26 23.73 -38.81
C GLY A 202 -8.35 23.54 -40.33
N THR A 203 -9.57 23.57 -40.89
CA THR A 203 -9.79 23.55 -42.34
C THR A 203 -9.16 24.74 -43.06
N CYS A 204 -9.01 25.90 -42.40
CA CYS A 204 -8.30 27.06 -42.95
C CYS A 204 -6.80 26.78 -43.08
N ALA A 205 -6.19 26.14 -42.08
CA ALA A 205 -4.79 25.72 -42.15
C ALA A 205 -4.57 24.62 -43.21
N LEU A 206 -5.49 23.65 -43.32
CA LEU A 206 -5.45 22.64 -44.39
C LEU A 206 -5.58 23.26 -45.79
N ALA A 207 -6.38 24.32 -45.95
CA ALA A 207 -6.48 25.05 -47.20
C ALA A 207 -5.16 25.74 -47.54
N GLY A 208 -4.53 26.40 -46.57
CA GLY A 208 -3.22 27.02 -46.71
C GLY A 208 -2.11 26.03 -47.09
N LEU A 209 -2.08 24.84 -46.47
CA LEU A 209 -1.17 23.73 -46.83
C LEU A 209 -1.37 23.24 -48.27
N CYS A 210 -2.59 23.29 -48.79
CA CYS A 210 -2.91 23.04 -50.20
C CYS A 210 -2.68 24.26 -51.13
N GLY A 211 -2.05 25.32 -50.63
CA GLY A 211 -1.78 26.56 -51.35
C GLY A 211 -3.05 27.33 -51.75
N CYS A 212 -4.16 27.12 -51.04
CA CYS A 212 -5.41 27.86 -51.22
C CYS A 212 -5.45 29.04 -50.23
N PRO A 213 -5.39 30.31 -50.70
CA PRO A 213 -5.42 31.47 -49.82
C PRO A 213 -6.78 31.59 -49.13
N VAL A 214 -6.76 31.91 -47.83
CA VAL A 214 -7.99 32.05 -47.02
C VAL A 214 -8.36 33.52 -46.89
N VAL A 215 -9.59 33.86 -47.31
CA VAL A 215 -10.20 35.17 -47.14
C VAL A 215 -11.05 35.19 -45.88
N ALA A 216 -10.66 36.04 -44.93
CA ALA A 216 -11.39 36.26 -43.69
C ALA A 216 -12.67 37.06 -43.95
N ARG A 217 -13.76 36.63 -43.32
CA ARG A 217 -15.04 37.33 -43.29
C ARG A 217 -15.59 37.35 -41.86
N VAL A 218 -16.44 38.33 -41.56
CA VAL A 218 -17.08 38.49 -40.24
C VAL A 218 -18.59 38.46 -40.41
N ALA A 219 -19.27 37.60 -39.66
CA ALA A 219 -20.73 37.54 -39.64
C ALA A 219 -21.26 38.33 -38.44
N PRO A 220 -22.18 39.30 -38.62
CA PRO A 220 -22.73 40.09 -37.52
C PRO A 220 -23.35 39.23 -36.41
N GLY A 221 -22.95 39.46 -35.16
CA GLY A 221 -23.36 38.69 -33.98
C GLY A 221 -22.59 37.38 -33.75
N TYR A 222 -21.57 37.09 -34.56
CA TYR A 222 -20.73 35.90 -34.48
C TYR A 222 -19.22 36.21 -34.44
N GLU A 223 -18.86 37.45 -34.11
CA GLU A 223 -17.50 38.01 -34.16
C GLU A 223 -16.47 37.18 -33.38
N LYS A 224 -16.90 36.56 -32.27
CA LYS A 224 -16.08 35.65 -31.43
C LYS A 224 -15.53 34.40 -32.14
N TYR A 225 -16.03 34.07 -33.33
CA TYR A 225 -15.53 32.96 -34.14
C TYR A 225 -14.64 33.42 -35.29
N ALA A 226 -14.64 34.71 -35.63
CA ALA A 226 -13.94 35.25 -36.79
C ALA A 226 -12.43 35.02 -36.73
N ILE A 227 -11.79 35.03 -37.89
CA ILE A 227 -10.33 35.00 -37.99
C ILE A 227 -9.80 36.37 -37.53
N THR A 228 -8.86 36.33 -36.60
CA THR A 228 -8.13 37.46 -36.01
C THR A 228 -6.62 37.26 -36.19
N GLU A 229 -5.82 38.32 -36.04
CA GLU A 229 -4.35 38.24 -36.07
C GLU A 229 -3.82 37.16 -35.11
N LYS A 230 -4.32 37.15 -33.86
CA LYS A 230 -3.96 36.15 -32.85
C LYS A 230 -4.26 34.70 -33.28
N THR A 231 -5.39 34.46 -33.93
CA THR A 231 -5.69 33.11 -34.46
C THR A 231 -4.83 32.72 -35.67
N SER A 232 -4.16 33.68 -36.33
CA SER A 232 -3.13 33.44 -37.36
C SER A 232 -1.79 33.08 -36.71
N GLU A 233 -1.45 33.68 -35.56
CA GLU A 233 -0.28 33.32 -34.76
C GLU A 233 -0.34 31.84 -34.32
N ASP A 234 -1.52 31.39 -33.85
CA ASP A 234 -1.78 30.01 -33.39
C ASP A 234 -1.71 28.92 -34.49
N ILE A 235 -1.58 29.30 -35.77
CA ILE A 235 -1.54 28.37 -36.93
C ILE A 235 -0.34 28.61 -37.86
N GLY A 236 0.72 29.25 -37.38
CA GLY A 236 2.00 29.33 -38.08
C GLY A 236 2.35 30.68 -38.71
N ASN A 237 1.67 31.78 -38.33
CA ASN A 237 1.97 33.15 -38.83
C ASN A 237 1.90 33.31 -40.36
N ALA A 238 1.21 32.41 -41.04
CA ALA A 238 0.77 32.61 -42.42
C ALA A 238 -0.27 33.73 -42.47
N ASP A 239 -0.17 34.57 -43.49
CA ASP A 239 -1.07 35.69 -43.66
C ASP A 239 -2.46 35.21 -44.10
N VAL A 240 -3.50 35.95 -43.70
CA VAL A 240 -4.86 35.80 -44.21
C VAL A 240 -5.26 37.04 -44.99
N ALA A 241 -6.13 36.85 -45.98
CA ALA A 241 -6.58 37.92 -46.86
C ALA A 241 -7.81 38.59 -46.25
N TRP A 242 -7.79 39.91 -46.10
CA TRP A 242 -8.93 40.65 -45.56
C TRP A 242 -9.99 40.98 -46.63
N ASP A 243 -9.57 41.04 -47.89
CA ASP A 243 -10.43 41.10 -49.08
C ASP A 243 -9.96 40.10 -50.15
N ASP A 244 -10.75 39.97 -51.21
CA ASP A 244 -10.52 39.08 -52.35
C ASP A 244 -9.87 39.81 -53.55
N SER A 245 -9.24 40.97 -53.32
CA SER A 245 -8.51 41.66 -54.38
C SER A 245 -7.27 40.86 -54.82
N PRO A 246 -6.88 40.93 -56.11
CA PRO A 246 -5.73 40.17 -56.62
C PRO A 246 -4.44 40.41 -55.84
N ASN A 247 -4.16 41.67 -55.46
CA ASN A 247 -2.96 42.04 -54.73
C ASN A 247 -2.90 41.40 -53.32
N GLU A 248 -4.03 41.35 -52.62
CA GLU A 248 -4.10 40.78 -51.26
C GLU A 248 -4.03 39.24 -51.30
N LEU A 249 -4.65 38.62 -52.29
CA LEU A 249 -4.55 37.17 -52.52
C LEU A 249 -3.12 36.74 -52.91
N ASP A 250 -2.42 37.53 -53.72
CA ASP A 250 -1.04 37.25 -54.11
C ASP A 250 -0.06 37.46 -52.93
N ARG A 251 -0.25 38.52 -52.12
CA ARG A 251 0.46 38.72 -50.84
C ARG A 251 0.34 37.50 -49.92
N VAL A 252 -0.88 36.97 -49.78
CA VAL A 252 -1.13 35.79 -48.95
C VAL A 252 -0.48 34.54 -49.54
N ARG A 253 -0.57 34.31 -50.86
CA ARG A 253 0.08 33.18 -51.55
C ARG A 253 1.58 33.13 -51.30
N GLU A 254 2.27 34.27 -51.32
CA GLU A 254 3.70 34.36 -50.99
C GLU A 254 4.02 33.91 -49.55
N SER A 255 3.05 33.94 -48.63
CA SER A 255 3.22 33.52 -47.22
C SER A 255 2.81 32.07 -46.92
N LEU A 256 2.10 31.38 -47.82
CA LEU A 256 1.47 30.08 -47.50
C LEU A 256 2.47 28.97 -47.16
N TYR A 257 3.72 29.09 -47.60
CA TYR A 257 4.79 28.16 -47.22
C TYR A 257 4.99 28.09 -45.69
N LYS A 258 4.73 29.18 -44.96
CA LYS A 258 4.85 29.24 -43.50
C LYS A 258 3.95 28.21 -42.79
N TYR A 259 2.80 27.85 -43.36
CA TYR A 259 1.97 26.76 -42.82
C TYR A 259 2.76 25.44 -42.81
N LYS A 260 3.47 25.13 -43.91
CA LYS A 260 4.26 23.91 -44.01
C LYS A 260 5.41 23.93 -43.00
N ASP A 261 6.21 25.00 -42.98
CA ASP A 261 7.32 25.17 -42.05
C ASP A 261 6.85 24.99 -40.58
N PHE A 262 5.73 25.62 -40.21
CA PHE A 262 5.14 25.49 -38.88
C PHE A 262 4.72 24.06 -38.53
N TYR A 263 4.05 23.32 -39.43
CA TYR A 263 3.65 21.95 -39.13
C TYR A 263 4.83 20.96 -39.13
N GLU A 264 5.90 21.22 -39.90
CA GLU A 264 7.16 20.46 -39.83
C GLU A 264 7.91 20.72 -38.51
N GLU A 265 7.98 21.98 -38.04
CA GLU A 265 8.53 22.31 -36.71
C GLU A 265 7.66 21.74 -35.57
N LEU A 266 6.34 21.80 -35.71
CA LEU A 266 5.39 21.26 -34.73
C LEU A 266 5.54 19.76 -34.54
N GLU A 267 5.92 18.99 -35.57
CA GLU A 267 6.20 17.56 -35.43
C GLU A 267 7.40 17.29 -34.50
N SER A 268 8.45 18.11 -34.58
CA SER A 268 9.60 18.04 -33.68
C SER A 268 9.22 18.36 -32.23
N VAL A 269 8.47 19.45 -32.02
CA VAL A 269 7.99 19.86 -30.69
C VAL A 269 7.00 18.85 -30.10
N SER A 270 6.07 18.34 -30.91
CA SER A 270 5.12 17.27 -30.57
C SER A 270 5.86 16.02 -30.08
N ASN A 271 6.93 15.61 -30.77
CA ASN A 271 7.73 14.45 -30.36
C ASN A 271 8.40 14.67 -29.00
N GLN A 272 8.99 15.85 -28.75
CA GLN A 272 9.57 16.16 -27.43
C GLN A 272 8.51 16.16 -26.32
N GLN A 273 7.35 16.77 -26.57
CA GLN A 273 6.21 16.77 -25.64
C GLN A 273 5.68 15.36 -25.37
N PHE A 274 5.59 14.52 -26.40
CA PHE A 274 5.18 13.12 -26.28
C PHE A 274 6.15 12.29 -25.43
N PHE A 275 7.47 12.44 -25.60
CA PHE A 275 8.44 11.75 -24.74
C PHE A 275 8.40 12.26 -23.29
N ASN A 276 8.20 13.56 -23.06
CA ASN A 276 7.98 14.11 -21.71
C ASN A 276 6.69 13.58 -21.07
N PHE A 277 5.60 13.47 -21.85
CA PHE A 277 4.35 12.83 -21.42
C PHE A 277 4.58 11.37 -21.00
N LEU A 278 5.31 10.59 -21.81
CA LEU A 278 5.65 9.21 -21.51
C LEU A 278 6.51 9.07 -20.25
N GLU A 279 7.48 9.97 -20.04
CA GLU A 279 8.33 9.97 -18.86
C GLU A 279 7.53 10.26 -17.58
N LEU A 280 6.81 11.39 -17.54
CA LEU A 280 6.00 11.78 -16.37
C LEU A 280 4.94 10.75 -15.99
N THR A 281 4.30 10.11 -16.97
CA THR A 281 3.25 9.11 -16.72
C THR A 281 3.81 7.74 -16.34
N GLN A 282 4.90 7.27 -16.96
CA GLN A 282 5.56 6.01 -16.57
C GLN A 282 6.28 6.13 -15.23
N ASP A 283 6.89 7.27 -14.91
CA ASP A 283 7.54 7.49 -13.62
C ASP A 283 6.49 7.57 -12.50
N LYS A 284 5.35 8.24 -12.71
CA LYS A 284 4.23 8.21 -11.75
C LYS A 284 3.62 6.82 -11.57
N ALA A 285 3.55 6.01 -12.64
CA ALA A 285 3.17 4.61 -12.54
C ALA A 285 4.25 3.75 -11.86
N GLN A 286 5.53 4.10 -12.00
CA GLN A 286 6.63 3.47 -11.29
C GLN A 286 6.59 3.82 -9.79
N ASP A 287 6.22 5.04 -9.42
CA ASP A 287 6.03 5.46 -8.03
C ASP A 287 4.79 4.80 -7.41
N CYS A 288 3.66 4.77 -8.12
CA CYS A 288 2.49 4.00 -7.71
C CYS A 288 2.81 2.50 -7.54
N TYR A 289 3.60 1.92 -8.45
CA TYR A 289 4.11 0.56 -8.30
C TYR A 289 5.01 0.43 -7.08
N ASN A 290 5.96 1.36 -6.86
CA ASN A 290 6.87 1.35 -5.74
C ASN A 290 6.10 1.40 -4.42
N SER A 291 5.23 2.39 -4.22
CA SER A 291 4.39 2.53 -3.01
C SER A 291 3.53 1.28 -2.72
N ASN A 292 3.16 0.52 -3.76
CA ASN A 292 2.36 -0.71 -3.62
C ASN A 292 3.19 -2.01 -3.52
N HIS A 293 4.41 -2.07 -4.07
CA HIS A 293 5.18 -3.31 -4.29
C HIS A 293 6.65 -3.29 -3.83
N LYS A 294 7.29 -2.11 -3.76
CA LYS A 294 8.62 -1.92 -3.14
C LYS A 294 8.44 -1.36 -1.74
N GLU A 295 8.70 -2.19 -0.75
CA GLU A 295 8.72 -1.72 0.63
C GLU A 295 9.92 -0.79 0.82
N ASN A 296 9.65 0.45 1.19
CA ASN A 296 10.69 1.39 1.57
C ASN A 296 11.16 1.03 2.99
N VAL A 297 12.07 0.05 3.06
CA VAL A 297 12.58 -0.50 4.34
C VAL A 297 13.15 0.61 5.23
N MET A 298 13.76 1.65 4.66
CA MET A 298 14.27 2.79 5.43
C MET A 298 13.18 3.71 5.98
N GLU A 299 12.10 3.94 5.23
CA GLU A 299 10.94 4.67 5.74
C GLU A 299 10.26 3.91 6.87
N TRP A 300 10.12 2.59 6.73
CA TRP A 300 9.63 1.72 7.80
C TRP A 300 10.51 1.77 9.06
N VAL A 301 11.85 1.77 8.90
CA VAL A 301 12.80 1.96 10.03
C VAL A 301 12.63 3.34 10.66
N LYS A 302 12.58 4.42 9.87
CA LYS A 302 12.41 5.80 10.34
C LYS A 302 11.11 5.98 11.13
N CYS A 303 9.99 5.44 10.64
CA CYS A 303 8.71 5.50 11.32
C CYS A 303 8.68 4.72 12.65
N ARG A 304 9.70 3.88 12.91
CA ARG A 304 9.93 3.15 14.17
C ARG A 304 10.99 3.80 15.06
N GLU A 305 11.52 4.97 14.72
CA GLU A 305 12.47 5.69 15.58
C GLU A 305 11.81 6.07 16.92
N LEU A 306 12.58 5.97 18.01
CA LEU A 306 12.15 6.32 19.35
C LEU A 306 12.31 7.83 19.54
N SER A 307 11.26 8.49 20.04
CA SER A 307 11.37 9.92 20.34
C SER A 307 12.37 10.18 21.48
N PRO A 308 12.99 11.37 21.56
CA PRO A 308 13.88 11.74 22.67
C PRO A 308 13.22 11.56 24.05
N GLN A 309 11.91 11.82 24.13
CA GLN A 309 11.09 11.61 25.33
C GLN A 309 11.00 10.13 25.68
N ARG A 310 10.77 9.25 24.69
CA ARG A 310 10.70 7.80 24.88
C ARG A 310 12.05 7.22 25.33
N ILE A 311 13.14 7.64 24.69
CA ILE A 311 14.51 7.27 25.08
C ILE A 311 14.77 7.69 26.52
N SER A 312 14.44 8.94 26.91
CA SER A 312 14.65 9.45 28.27
C SER A 312 13.94 8.63 29.35
N LEU A 313 12.68 8.22 29.12
CA LEU A 313 11.91 7.37 30.03
C LEU A 313 12.57 5.99 30.23
N VAL A 314 13.07 5.39 29.16
CA VAL A 314 13.67 4.05 29.16
C VAL A 314 15.09 4.08 29.75
N SER A 315 15.90 5.08 29.39
CA SER A 315 17.23 5.31 29.98
C SER A 315 17.16 5.52 31.49
N LYS A 316 16.13 6.21 31.98
CA LYS A 316 15.89 6.29 33.43
C LYS A 316 15.66 4.90 34.03
N SER A 317 14.77 4.09 33.44
CA SER A 317 14.49 2.73 33.92
C SER A 317 15.74 1.84 33.92
N ILE A 318 16.61 1.98 32.91
CA ILE A 318 17.93 1.31 32.87
C ILE A 318 18.84 1.76 34.03
N SER A 319 18.89 3.05 34.35
CA SER A 319 19.73 3.59 35.44
C SER A 319 19.30 3.13 36.84
N GLU A 320 18.04 2.69 36.99
CA GLU A 320 17.46 2.16 38.23
C GLU A 320 17.67 0.64 38.39
N LEU A 321 18.25 -0.06 37.40
CA LEU A 321 18.56 -1.48 37.49
C LEU A 321 19.66 -1.77 38.52
N VAL A 322 19.43 -2.79 39.37
CA VAL A 322 20.39 -3.24 40.40
C VAL A 322 21.70 -3.77 39.79
N SER A 323 21.62 -4.43 38.63
CA SER A 323 22.77 -4.99 37.93
C SER A 323 22.56 -4.96 36.40
N PRO A 324 22.74 -3.80 35.73
CA PRO A 324 22.59 -3.71 34.28
C PRO A 324 23.68 -4.52 33.57
N GLN A 325 23.32 -5.24 32.51
CA GLN A 325 24.16 -6.22 31.81
C GLN A 325 25.28 -5.53 31.02
N THR A 326 26.53 -5.97 31.16
CA THR A 326 27.64 -5.46 30.35
C THR A 326 27.64 -6.13 28.98
N ILE A 327 27.72 -5.34 27.90
CA ILE A 327 27.59 -5.83 26.52
C ILE A 327 28.87 -5.51 25.75
N TYR A 328 29.43 -6.52 25.07
CA TYR A 328 30.62 -6.42 24.24
C TYR A 328 30.26 -6.64 22.77
N ILE A 329 30.69 -5.73 21.88
CA ILE A 329 30.61 -5.91 20.43
C ILE A 329 32.02 -6.19 19.90
N CYS A 330 32.21 -7.40 19.40
CA CYS A 330 33.44 -7.84 18.75
C CYS A 330 33.33 -7.57 17.24
N ILE A 331 34.20 -6.70 16.72
CA ILE A 331 34.22 -6.26 15.33
C ILE A 331 35.41 -6.93 14.64
N TYR A 332 35.16 -7.81 13.67
CA TYR A 332 36.20 -8.47 12.88
C TYR A 332 36.47 -7.74 11.56
N ASP A 333 37.68 -7.24 11.43
CA ASP A 333 38.18 -6.53 10.25
C ASP A 333 38.93 -7.48 9.32
N GLN A 334 38.17 -8.11 8.42
CA GLN A 334 38.71 -9.02 7.40
C GLN A 334 39.46 -8.27 6.29
N SER A 335 39.02 -7.05 5.95
CA SER A 335 39.50 -6.28 4.81
C SER A 335 40.73 -5.44 5.11
N LYS A 336 41.11 -5.31 6.39
CA LYS A 336 42.14 -4.37 6.88
C LYS A 336 41.79 -2.93 6.52
N SER A 337 40.50 -2.59 6.67
CA SER A 337 39.92 -1.32 6.28
C SER A 337 39.47 -0.51 7.51
N TRP A 338 40.31 0.44 7.93
CA TRP A 338 39.95 1.38 9.00
C TRP A 338 38.63 2.12 8.72
N ARG A 339 38.30 2.37 7.45
CA ARG A 339 37.02 2.99 7.06
C ARG A 339 35.81 2.11 7.42
N GLU A 340 35.92 0.80 7.23
CA GLU A 340 34.84 -0.14 7.56
C GLU A 340 34.72 -0.33 9.08
N VAL A 341 35.85 -0.36 9.80
CA VAL A 341 35.87 -0.34 11.27
C VAL A 341 35.22 0.94 11.81
N LEU A 342 35.63 2.11 11.30
CA LEU A 342 35.11 3.41 11.73
C LEU A 342 33.61 3.55 11.44
N THR A 343 33.13 3.15 10.26
CA THR A 343 31.68 3.10 9.94
C THR A 343 30.89 2.32 11.00
N THR A 344 31.46 1.20 11.46
CA THR A 344 30.84 0.34 12.48
C THR A 344 30.82 1.05 13.84
N LEU A 345 31.96 1.60 14.27
CA LEU A 345 32.11 2.29 15.55
C LEU A 345 31.28 3.58 15.65
N GLU A 346 31.24 4.39 14.58
CA GLU A 346 30.46 5.63 14.50
C GLU A 346 28.96 5.36 14.67
N SER A 347 28.43 4.29 14.05
CA SER A 347 27.03 3.90 14.16
C SER A 347 26.60 3.50 15.60
N LEU A 348 27.57 3.18 16.47
CA LEU A 348 27.35 2.84 17.88
C LEU A 348 27.48 4.04 18.83
N LEU A 349 28.00 5.19 18.39
CA LEU A 349 28.16 6.38 19.25
C LEU A 349 26.85 6.86 19.90
N PRO A 350 25.69 6.92 19.19
CA PRO A 350 24.43 7.31 19.83
C PRO A 350 24.05 6.34 20.96
N VAL A 351 24.22 5.03 20.72
CA VAL A 351 23.91 3.97 21.69
C VAL A 351 24.83 4.07 22.91
N LYS A 352 26.14 4.29 22.70
CA LYS A 352 27.11 4.44 23.80
C LYS A 352 26.78 5.65 24.69
N SER A 353 26.25 6.73 24.11
CA SER A 353 25.78 7.89 24.89
C SER A 353 24.57 7.58 25.78
N MET A 354 23.71 6.64 25.34
CA MET A 354 22.51 6.19 26.08
C MET A 354 22.81 5.03 27.05
N TYR A 355 23.86 4.23 26.79
CA TYR A 355 24.21 3.04 27.56
C TYR A 355 25.73 2.90 27.78
N SER A 356 26.20 3.34 28.94
CA SER A 356 27.62 3.38 29.28
C SER A 356 28.30 2.00 29.36
N LYS A 357 27.54 0.92 29.61
CA LYS A 357 28.04 -0.46 29.70
C LYS A 357 28.22 -1.20 28.36
N LEU A 358 28.10 -0.49 27.24
CA LEU A 358 28.50 -0.98 25.92
C LEU A 358 30.02 -0.82 25.71
N ASN A 359 30.71 -1.88 25.30
CA ASN A 359 32.15 -1.85 24.98
C ASN A 359 32.43 -2.56 23.64
N CYS A 360 33.55 -2.22 23.00
CA CYS A 360 33.95 -2.77 21.71
C CYS A 360 35.34 -3.42 21.76
N ILE A 361 35.53 -4.51 21.02
CA ILE A 361 36.84 -5.09 20.72
C ILE A 361 36.96 -5.21 19.20
N VAL A 362 37.95 -4.56 18.60
CA VAL A 362 38.24 -4.69 17.17
C VAL A 362 39.34 -5.74 16.99
N PHE A 363 39.00 -6.82 16.30
CA PHE A 363 39.96 -7.85 15.86
C PHE A 363 40.45 -7.50 14.46
N THR A 364 41.69 -7.03 14.35
CA THR A 364 42.32 -6.58 13.10
C THR A 364 43.82 -6.91 13.10
N ASP A 365 44.37 -7.13 11.91
CA ASP A 365 45.83 -7.17 11.69
C ASP A 365 46.32 -5.88 11.01
N GLY A 366 45.50 -4.83 11.02
CA GLY A 366 45.86 -3.48 10.58
C GLY A 366 46.38 -2.64 11.75
N GLU A 367 47.40 -1.83 11.51
CA GLU A 367 47.94 -0.90 12.50
C GLU A 367 47.11 0.38 12.52
N TYR A 368 46.24 0.53 13.53
CA TYR A 368 45.34 1.69 13.69
C TYR A 368 45.57 2.42 15.01
N ILE A 369 45.20 3.71 15.00
CA ILE A 369 45.15 4.56 16.19
C ILE A 369 43.67 4.87 16.44
N LEU A 370 43.19 4.59 17.65
CA LEU A 370 41.82 4.92 18.04
C LEU A 370 41.69 6.43 18.26
N PRO A 371 40.69 7.12 17.68
CA PRO A 371 40.38 8.50 18.05
C PRO A 371 39.85 8.62 19.49
N GLU A 372 40.05 9.77 20.13
CA GLU A 372 39.75 10.03 21.56
C GLU A 372 38.33 9.61 22.00
N ASN A 373 37.34 9.78 21.13
CA ASN A 373 35.95 9.40 21.40
C ASN A 373 35.69 7.88 21.44
N PHE A 374 36.67 7.06 21.07
CA PHE A 374 36.61 5.59 21.09
C PHE A 374 37.55 4.95 22.12
N GLU A 375 38.67 5.60 22.46
CA GLU A 375 39.71 5.06 23.37
C GLU A 375 39.18 4.55 24.72
N SER A 376 38.17 5.22 25.28
CA SER A 376 37.61 4.90 26.60
C SER A 376 36.73 3.64 26.65
N TRP A 377 36.39 3.04 25.51
CA TRP A 377 35.46 1.89 25.43
C TRP A 377 35.74 0.91 24.28
N THR A 378 36.80 1.14 23.50
CA THR A 378 37.21 0.28 22.38
C THR A 378 38.65 -0.18 22.58
N SER A 379 38.94 -1.47 22.33
CA SER A 379 40.31 -2.01 22.32
C SER A 379 40.63 -2.71 21.00
N LEU A 380 41.86 -2.54 20.51
CA LEU A 380 42.37 -3.25 19.33
C LEU A 380 43.04 -4.58 19.74
N CYS A 381 42.87 -5.64 18.96
CA CYS A 381 43.45 -6.96 19.17
C CYS A 381 43.80 -7.62 17.83
N GLU A 382 44.90 -8.39 17.77
CA GLU A 382 45.25 -9.20 16.58
C GLU A 382 44.19 -10.28 16.30
N THR A 383 43.92 -10.59 15.03
CA THR A 383 42.89 -11.58 14.66
C THR A 383 43.22 -12.99 15.15
N THR A 384 44.51 -13.35 15.16
CA THR A 384 45.04 -14.63 15.66
C THR A 384 44.75 -14.86 17.15
N LYS A 385 44.45 -13.80 17.91
CA LYS A 385 44.16 -13.85 19.34
C LYS A 385 42.67 -13.94 19.65
N LEU A 386 41.78 -14.08 18.67
CA LEU A 386 40.32 -14.09 18.86
C LEU A 386 39.85 -15.08 19.93
N SER A 387 40.13 -16.38 19.77
CA SER A 387 39.72 -17.42 20.71
C SER A 387 40.25 -17.18 22.13
N THR A 388 41.55 -16.87 22.23
CA THR A 388 42.23 -16.58 23.50
C THR A 388 41.66 -15.35 24.20
N THR A 389 41.34 -14.29 23.43
CA THR A 389 40.78 -13.06 23.97
C THR A 389 39.39 -13.29 24.53
N ILE A 390 38.52 -13.97 23.77
CA ILE A 390 37.15 -14.31 24.20
C ILE A 390 37.17 -15.19 25.46
N ASN A 391 38.03 -16.20 25.50
CA ASN A 391 38.22 -17.05 26.68
C ASN A 391 38.67 -16.23 27.91
N ASN A 392 39.64 -15.31 27.76
CA ASN A 392 40.13 -14.48 28.85
C ASN A 392 39.02 -13.54 29.41
N ILE A 393 38.29 -12.83 28.55
CA ILE A 393 37.22 -11.92 29.01
C ILE A 393 36.03 -12.67 29.63
N SER A 394 35.81 -13.93 29.25
CA SER A 394 34.83 -14.84 29.84
C SER A 394 35.23 -15.28 31.25
N MET A 395 36.49 -15.71 31.43
CA MET A 395 37.02 -16.12 32.75
C MET A 395 37.00 -14.98 33.78
N GLU A 396 37.32 -13.76 33.34
CA GLU A 396 37.30 -12.57 34.19
C GLU A 396 35.88 -11.97 34.39
N GLN A 397 34.84 -12.57 33.80
CA GLN A 397 33.43 -12.14 33.87
C GLN A 397 33.22 -10.65 33.51
N ARG A 398 34.02 -10.13 32.56
CA ARG A 398 33.95 -8.71 32.15
C ARG A 398 32.68 -8.34 31.39
N PHE A 399 31.96 -9.33 30.86
CA PHE A 399 30.77 -9.14 30.05
C PHE A 399 29.65 -10.12 30.44
N ASN A 400 28.42 -9.76 30.07
CA ASN A 400 27.25 -10.63 30.19
C ASN A 400 26.84 -11.16 28.81
N TRP A 401 26.80 -10.29 27.80
CA TRP A 401 26.49 -10.64 26.42
C TRP A 401 27.60 -10.18 25.47
N LEU A 402 27.97 -11.04 24.53
CA LEU A 402 28.94 -10.77 23.46
C LEU A 402 28.23 -10.86 22.12
N GLN A 403 28.37 -9.85 21.26
CA GLN A 403 27.92 -9.86 19.87
C GLN A 403 29.12 -9.93 18.95
N TYR A 404 29.07 -10.72 17.89
CA TYR A 404 30.12 -10.78 16.87
C TYR A 404 29.62 -10.22 15.54
N VAL A 405 30.34 -9.25 14.97
CA VAL A 405 30.02 -8.61 13.70
C VAL A 405 31.28 -8.41 12.86
N ARG A 406 31.10 -8.26 11.54
CA ARG A 406 32.17 -7.87 10.62
C ARG A 406 32.28 -6.35 10.58
N ALA A 407 33.47 -5.82 10.31
CA ALA A 407 33.65 -4.42 9.96
C ALA A 407 32.80 -4.05 8.72
N GLY A 408 32.30 -2.82 8.67
CA GLY A 408 31.49 -2.28 7.57
C GLY A 408 29.98 -2.45 7.74
N VAL A 409 29.50 -3.06 8.83
CA VAL A 409 28.08 -3.00 9.20
C VAL A 409 27.72 -1.63 9.76
N THR A 410 26.47 -1.21 9.61
CA THR A 410 25.93 0.00 10.24
C THR A 410 24.84 -0.39 11.22
N PHE A 411 25.01 -0.10 12.51
CA PHE A 411 24.00 -0.37 13.52
C PHE A 411 22.85 0.64 13.47
N ILE A 412 21.63 0.16 13.72
CA ILE A 412 20.44 0.98 13.89
C ILE A 412 20.34 1.30 15.38
N ALA A 413 20.66 2.54 15.76
CA ALA A 413 20.82 2.94 17.17
C ALA A 413 19.63 2.51 18.06
N ASP A 414 18.40 2.80 17.64
CA ASP A 414 17.19 2.41 18.38
C ASP A 414 16.93 0.90 18.40
N GLY A 415 17.37 0.18 17.36
CA GLY A 415 17.36 -1.28 17.33
C GLY A 415 18.26 -1.85 18.41
N VAL A 416 19.52 -1.40 18.46
CA VAL A 416 20.49 -1.80 19.49
C VAL A 416 20.03 -1.39 20.88
N PHE A 417 19.52 -0.17 21.07
CA PHE A 417 18.97 0.26 22.36
C PHE A 417 17.77 -0.60 22.81
N SER A 418 16.89 -0.98 21.88
CA SER A 418 15.79 -1.92 22.15
C SER A 418 16.31 -3.31 22.54
N ALA A 419 17.36 -3.82 21.86
CA ALA A 419 18.01 -5.07 22.25
C ALA A 419 18.67 -4.99 23.62
N ILE A 420 19.37 -3.89 23.95
CA ILE A 420 19.93 -3.68 25.30
C ILE A 420 18.83 -3.79 26.35
N CYS A 421 17.64 -3.22 26.11
CA CYS A 421 16.50 -3.36 27.00
C CYS A 421 16.06 -4.83 27.15
N TYR A 422 15.93 -5.54 26.04
CA TYR A 422 15.55 -6.96 26.00
C TYR A 422 16.56 -7.87 26.74
N LEU A 423 17.85 -7.69 26.45
CA LEU A 423 18.97 -8.43 27.06
C LEU A 423 19.11 -8.22 28.57
N ASN A 424 18.58 -7.12 29.11
CA ASN A 424 18.53 -6.86 30.55
C ASN A 424 17.34 -7.56 31.25
N LYS A 425 16.36 -8.09 30.50
CA LYS A 425 15.20 -8.82 31.03
C LYS A 425 15.32 -10.34 30.89
N VAL A 426 15.83 -10.82 29.75
CA VAL A 426 15.91 -12.26 29.45
C VAL A 426 17.05 -12.96 30.21
N SER A 427 16.80 -14.19 30.64
CA SER A 427 17.75 -15.05 31.37
C SER A 427 17.69 -16.53 30.96
N GLU A 428 16.64 -16.91 30.21
CA GLU A 428 16.35 -18.24 29.70
C GLU A 428 17.19 -18.63 28.47
N TYR A 429 17.65 -17.64 27.70
CA TYR A 429 18.40 -17.85 26.47
C TYR A 429 19.91 -17.84 26.70
N SER A 430 20.61 -18.73 26.00
CA SER A 430 22.08 -18.70 25.90
C SER A 430 22.57 -17.95 24.67
N ALA A 431 21.82 -18.02 23.56
CA ALA A 431 22.10 -17.26 22.35
C ALA A 431 20.84 -16.55 21.87
N ILE A 432 20.97 -15.37 21.25
CA ILE A 432 19.85 -14.60 20.70
C ILE A 432 20.28 -14.03 19.35
N TYR A 433 19.59 -14.39 18.27
CA TYR A 433 19.74 -13.74 16.96
C TYR A 433 18.66 -12.67 16.76
N SER A 434 18.84 -11.82 15.76
CA SER A 434 17.88 -10.78 15.41
C SER A 434 17.53 -10.75 13.93
N ASP A 435 16.47 -10.03 13.62
CA ASP A 435 16.24 -9.50 12.28
C ASP A 435 17.38 -8.56 11.84
N LYS A 436 17.45 -8.31 10.53
CA LYS A 436 18.46 -7.45 9.91
C LYS A 436 18.00 -6.92 8.55
N ILE A 437 18.73 -5.93 8.06
CA ILE A 437 18.51 -5.35 6.73
C ILE A 437 19.77 -5.59 5.91
N PHE A 438 19.59 -6.03 4.67
CA PHE A 438 20.68 -6.26 3.74
C PHE A 438 20.68 -5.24 2.60
N ILE A 439 21.87 -4.82 2.20
CA ILE A 439 22.12 -4.14 0.92
C ILE A 439 22.30 -5.24 -0.13
N ASN A 440 21.45 -5.24 -1.15
CA ASN A 440 21.52 -6.18 -2.28
C ASN A 440 22.54 -5.71 -3.34
N ASP A 441 22.74 -6.52 -4.39
CA ASP A 441 23.74 -6.25 -5.44
C ASP A 441 23.47 -4.94 -6.21
N SER A 442 22.21 -4.49 -6.29
CA SER A 442 21.83 -3.20 -6.91
C SER A 442 21.90 -2.01 -5.95
N GLY A 443 22.34 -2.21 -4.70
CA GLY A 443 22.43 -1.17 -3.68
C GLY A 443 21.10 -0.83 -2.99
N GLU A 444 20.04 -1.59 -3.27
CA GLU A 444 18.74 -1.44 -2.61
C GLU A 444 18.72 -2.19 -1.26
N LEU A 445 17.84 -1.76 -0.36
CA LEU A 445 17.73 -2.32 0.99
C LEU A 445 16.57 -3.32 1.07
N GLU A 446 16.84 -4.51 1.60
CA GLU A 446 15.90 -5.62 1.75
C GLU A 446 15.82 -6.05 3.22
N SER A 447 14.62 -6.30 3.73
CA SER A 447 14.40 -6.82 5.09
C SER A 447 14.53 -8.34 5.15
N ALA A 448 15.41 -8.83 6.02
CA ALA A 448 15.49 -10.22 6.42
C ALA A 448 14.80 -10.41 7.78
N PHE A 449 13.50 -10.68 7.73
CA PHE A 449 12.62 -10.89 8.88
C PHE A 449 12.42 -12.38 9.12
N LEU A 450 13.05 -12.89 10.17
CA LEU A 450 13.17 -14.31 10.47
C LEU A 450 11.98 -14.83 11.29
N PRO A 451 11.63 -16.12 11.21
CA PRO A 451 10.79 -16.76 12.23
C PRO A 451 11.59 -16.90 13.55
N ASP A 452 10.93 -17.39 14.60
CA ASP A 452 11.59 -17.95 15.77
C ASP A 452 12.37 -19.23 15.41
N PHE A 453 13.20 -19.71 16.35
CA PHE A 453 14.26 -20.67 16.03
C PHE A 453 13.73 -22.03 15.56
N SER A 454 13.80 -22.27 14.25
CA SER A 454 13.54 -23.55 13.61
C SER A 454 14.87 -24.26 13.34
N ILE A 455 15.07 -25.44 13.94
CA ILE A 455 16.30 -26.22 13.77
C ILE A 455 16.47 -26.71 12.33
N ASP A 456 15.38 -27.15 11.70
CA ASP A 456 15.37 -27.60 10.30
C ASP A 456 15.72 -26.45 9.34
N TYR A 457 15.22 -25.24 9.59
CA TYR A 457 15.56 -24.06 8.79
C TYR A 457 17.01 -23.59 9.03
N PHE A 458 17.50 -23.66 10.27
CA PHE A 458 18.87 -23.30 10.64
C PHE A 458 19.93 -24.20 9.98
N ILE A 459 19.74 -25.52 9.98
CA ILE A 459 20.66 -26.45 9.30
C ILE A 459 20.46 -26.45 7.78
N GLY A 460 19.23 -26.20 7.31
CA GLY A 460 18.92 -26.16 5.88
C GLY A 460 19.38 -24.88 5.18
N PHE A 461 19.38 -23.74 5.87
CA PHE A 461 19.84 -22.46 5.31
C PHE A 461 20.58 -21.61 6.36
N PRO A 462 21.80 -22.02 6.77
CA PRO A 462 22.55 -21.36 7.86
C PRO A 462 22.73 -19.86 7.67
N SER A 463 23.02 -19.41 6.45
CA SER A 463 23.29 -18.00 6.12
C SER A 463 22.18 -17.03 6.51
N ALA A 464 20.91 -17.48 6.61
CA ALA A 464 19.82 -16.67 7.13
C ALA A 464 20.07 -16.16 8.56
N PHE A 465 20.85 -16.88 9.37
CA PHE A 465 21.11 -16.56 10.78
C PHE A 465 22.44 -15.81 11.00
N PHE A 466 23.28 -15.67 9.97
CA PHE A 466 24.63 -15.12 10.11
C PHE A 466 24.62 -13.59 10.22
N VAL A 467 25.61 -13.03 10.91
CA VAL A 467 25.79 -11.61 11.26
C VAL A 467 25.01 -11.19 12.51
N GLY A 468 25.70 -11.17 13.65
CA GLY A 468 25.33 -10.34 14.80
C GLY A 468 24.57 -11.05 15.91
N CYS A 469 24.80 -12.35 16.14
CA CYS A 469 24.17 -13.05 17.26
C CYS A 469 24.75 -12.59 18.60
N PHE A 470 23.90 -12.43 19.62
CA PHE A 470 24.30 -12.23 21.00
C PHE A 470 24.48 -13.58 21.70
N PHE A 471 25.61 -13.77 22.36
CA PHE A 471 25.95 -14.97 23.13
C PHE A 471 26.17 -14.63 24.59
N HIS A 472 25.47 -15.31 25.49
CA HIS A 472 25.61 -15.13 26.93
C HIS A 472 26.93 -15.72 27.43
N GLN A 473 27.62 -15.00 28.32
CA GLN A 473 28.94 -15.38 28.88
C GLN A 473 29.03 -16.82 29.39
N SER A 474 27.90 -17.42 29.80
CA SER A 474 27.82 -18.81 30.27
C SER A 474 28.28 -19.85 29.25
N ILE A 475 28.25 -19.55 27.94
CA ILE A 475 28.67 -20.46 26.87
C ILE A 475 30.19 -20.64 26.92
N PHE A 476 30.93 -19.53 26.98
CA PHE A 476 32.39 -19.48 26.89
C PHE A 476 33.13 -19.88 28.18
N ARG A 477 32.46 -20.58 29.11
CA ARG A 477 33.08 -21.04 30.38
C ARG A 477 33.64 -22.47 30.29
N ASN A 478 33.15 -23.28 29.35
CA ASN A 478 33.71 -24.60 29.05
C ASN A 478 34.82 -24.47 28.01
N THR A 479 36.07 -24.71 28.40
CA THR A 479 37.26 -24.29 27.63
C THR A 479 37.68 -25.22 26.50
N SER A 480 37.04 -26.37 26.29
CA SER A 480 37.46 -27.37 25.28
C SER A 480 37.05 -26.99 23.85
N CYS A 481 35.83 -26.48 23.65
CA CYS A 481 35.20 -26.40 22.33
C CYS A 481 35.62 -25.16 21.51
N TYR A 482 36.00 -24.07 22.18
CA TYR A 482 36.14 -22.75 21.55
C TYR A 482 37.57 -22.37 21.14
N ASN A 483 38.55 -23.28 21.23
CA ASN A 483 39.95 -22.95 20.98
C ASN A 483 40.29 -22.67 19.50
N ASN A 484 39.42 -23.06 18.56
CA ASN A 484 39.72 -23.07 17.12
C ASN A 484 38.54 -22.56 16.25
N ILE A 485 37.75 -21.61 16.76
CA ILE A 485 36.63 -21.01 16.02
C ILE A 485 37.15 -20.28 14.77
N SER A 486 36.53 -20.53 13.61
CA SER A 486 36.84 -19.76 12.39
C SER A 486 36.15 -18.38 12.44
N PRO A 487 36.88 -17.25 12.31
CA PRO A 487 36.29 -15.90 12.33
C PRO A 487 35.18 -15.69 11.28
N GLU A 488 35.25 -16.40 10.15
CA GLU A 488 34.24 -16.33 9.08
C GLU A 488 32.89 -16.96 9.48
N PHE A 489 32.92 -17.96 10.37
CA PHE A 489 31.80 -18.83 10.73
C PHE A 489 31.36 -18.68 12.20
N PHE A 490 31.89 -17.69 12.93
CA PHE A 490 31.73 -17.56 14.39
C PHE A 490 30.29 -17.76 14.89
N ASP A 491 29.32 -17.03 14.32
CA ASP A 491 27.91 -17.14 14.73
C ASP A 491 27.38 -18.57 14.58
N PHE A 492 27.74 -19.26 13.50
CA PHE A 492 27.27 -20.60 13.20
C PHE A 492 27.92 -21.66 14.10
N ASP A 493 29.24 -21.60 14.25
CA ASP A 493 30.02 -22.53 15.07
C ASP A 493 29.50 -22.50 16.53
N VAL A 494 29.31 -21.30 17.09
CA VAL A 494 28.81 -21.11 18.45
C VAL A 494 27.31 -21.46 18.57
N LEU A 495 26.46 -21.11 17.60
CA LEU A 495 25.04 -21.53 17.62
C LEU A 495 24.88 -23.05 17.52
N MET A 496 25.65 -23.72 16.65
CA MET A 496 25.63 -25.18 16.51
C MET A 496 26.02 -25.84 17.85
N GLU A 497 27.03 -25.32 18.56
CA GLU A 497 27.41 -25.83 19.88
C GLU A 497 26.31 -25.60 20.94
N VAL A 498 25.74 -24.40 21.01
CA VAL A 498 24.63 -24.05 21.92
C VAL A 498 23.44 -25.00 21.71
N VAL A 499 23.07 -25.26 20.46
CA VAL A 499 21.98 -26.19 20.10
C VAL A 499 22.36 -27.66 20.37
N THR A 500 23.65 -28.00 20.28
CA THR A 500 24.17 -29.33 20.59
C THR A 500 24.08 -29.62 22.09
N GLU A 501 24.66 -28.75 22.93
CA GLU A 501 24.75 -28.90 24.38
C GLU A 501 23.43 -28.59 25.11
N LYS A 502 22.78 -27.46 24.79
CA LYS A 502 21.64 -26.91 25.54
C LYS A 502 20.30 -27.05 24.84
N GLY A 503 20.30 -27.43 23.56
CA GLY A 503 19.09 -27.67 22.77
C GLY A 503 18.40 -26.41 22.25
N ASN A 504 17.47 -26.62 21.31
CA ASN A 504 16.85 -25.57 20.49
C ASN A 504 16.22 -24.42 21.32
N ARG A 505 15.60 -24.75 22.46
CA ARG A 505 14.92 -23.76 23.35
C ARG A 505 15.87 -22.76 24.02
N SER A 506 17.19 -22.99 23.97
CA SER A 506 18.20 -22.07 24.49
C SER A 506 18.57 -20.94 23.50
N VAL A 507 18.05 -20.99 22.27
CA VAL A 507 18.21 -19.93 21.26
C VAL A 507 16.94 -19.09 21.21
N GLY A 508 17.06 -17.81 21.54
CA GLY A 508 15.99 -16.82 21.44
C GLY A 508 16.05 -16.02 20.14
N HIS A 509 14.95 -15.34 19.83
CA HIS A 509 14.84 -14.43 18.70
C HIS A 509 14.48 -13.03 19.19
N PHE A 510 15.17 -12.02 18.68
CA PHE A 510 14.84 -10.62 18.85
C PHE A 510 14.34 -10.04 17.52
N SER A 511 13.01 -10.04 17.34
CA SER A 511 12.34 -9.68 16.08
C SER A 511 12.31 -8.15 15.84
N GLU A 512 13.48 -7.51 15.81
CA GLU A 512 13.69 -6.13 15.38
C GLU A 512 15.04 -6.03 14.65
N PRO A 513 15.16 -5.26 13.55
CA PRO A 513 16.42 -5.13 12.85
C PRO A 513 17.45 -4.34 13.67
N LEU A 514 18.63 -4.93 13.86
CA LEU A 514 19.73 -4.33 14.62
C LEU A 514 20.76 -3.60 13.75
N LEU A 515 20.97 -4.07 12.53
CA LEU A 515 22.05 -3.62 11.67
C LEU A 515 21.68 -3.72 10.19
N ILE A 516 22.37 -2.89 9.42
CA ILE A 516 22.41 -2.91 7.96
C ILE A 516 23.77 -3.50 7.56
N SER A 517 23.77 -4.50 6.69
CA SER A 517 24.98 -5.19 6.21
C SER A 517 24.90 -5.46 4.70
N LYS A 518 26.02 -5.75 4.06
CA LYS A 518 26.02 -6.29 2.69
C LYS A 518 25.73 -7.80 2.74
N LEU A 519 24.90 -8.30 1.84
CA LEU A 519 24.62 -9.73 1.77
C LEU A 519 25.85 -10.52 1.28
N LYS A 520 26.50 -11.32 2.13
CA LYS A 520 27.47 -12.33 1.68
C LYS A 520 26.69 -13.57 1.26
N LYS A 521 26.50 -13.75 -0.06
CA LYS A 521 25.64 -14.79 -0.65
C LYS A 521 26.13 -16.22 -0.43
N GLU A 522 27.44 -16.41 -0.31
CA GLU A 522 28.05 -17.75 -0.30
C GLU A 522 28.90 -17.98 0.96
N LEU A 523 28.66 -19.14 1.55
CA LEU A 523 29.47 -19.75 2.59
C LEU A 523 30.25 -20.89 1.94
N ASP A 524 31.47 -21.14 2.42
CA ASP A 524 32.18 -22.38 2.11
C ASP A 524 31.34 -23.56 2.61
N SER A 525 30.76 -24.31 1.67
CA SER A 525 29.85 -25.40 1.98
C SER A 525 30.54 -26.48 2.79
N SER A 526 31.83 -26.74 2.53
CA SER A 526 32.59 -27.83 3.16
C SER A 526 32.70 -27.65 4.68
N LYS A 527 32.85 -26.40 5.15
CA LYS A 527 32.89 -26.10 6.59
C LYS A 527 31.50 -26.16 7.23
N ALA A 528 30.46 -25.72 6.52
CA ALA A 528 29.09 -25.82 7.00
C ALA A 528 28.64 -27.30 7.11
N GLU A 529 28.91 -28.10 6.08
CA GLU A 529 28.71 -29.56 6.05
C GLU A 529 29.41 -30.25 7.22
N GLN A 530 30.67 -29.89 7.53
CA GLN A 530 31.41 -30.44 8.66
C GLN A 530 30.68 -30.19 10.00
N LEU A 531 30.22 -28.96 10.24
CA LEU A 531 29.55 -28.58 11.49
C LEU A 531 28.17 -29.26 11.62
N ILE A 532 27.40 -29.31 10.53
CA ILE A 532 26.11 -30.03 10.48
C ILE A 532 26.33 -31.53 10.69
N GLY A 533 27.33 -32.13 10.05
CA GLY A 533 27.67 -33.55 10.19
C GLY A 533 28.11 -33.93 11.60
N ASN A 534 28.87 -33.07 12.28
CA ASN A 534 29.23 -33.24 13.69
C ASN A 534 27.99 -33.24 14.59
N TYR A 535 27.07 -32.28 14.40
CA TYR A 535 25.80 -32.23 15.15
C TYR A 535 24.93 -33.47 14.92
N LEU A 536 24.74 -33.86 13.66
CA LEU A 536 23.96 -35.05 13.30
C LEU A 536 24.55 -36.32 13.93
N SER A 537 25.87 -36.47 13.89
CA SER A 537 26.60 -37.56 14.56
C SER A 537 26.38 -37.55 16.08
N THR A 538 26.48 -36.39 16.73
CA THR A 538 26.24 -36.24 18.18
C THR A 538 24.79 -36.52 18.57
N LYS A 539 23.81 -36.24 17.70
CA LYS A 539 22.41 -36.64 17.89
C LYS A 539 22.13 -38.10 17.49
N GLY A 540 23.13 -38.86 17.06
CA GLY A 540 23.05 -40.30 16.76
C GLY A 540 22.83 -40.68 15.30
N TYR A 541 22.77 -39.71 14.38
CA TYR A 541 22.51 -39.90 12.95
C TYR A 541 23.79 -40.15 12.14
N VAL A 542 24.58 -41.15 12.53
CA VAL A 542 25.91 -41.43 11.96
C VAL A 542 25.93 -41.78 10.46
N ASN A 543 24.78 -42.14 9.87
CA ASN A 543 24.63 -42.42 8.45
C ASN A 543 23.92 -41.29 7.69
N SER A 544 23.82 -40.08 8.26
CA SER A 544 23.12 -38.96 7.62
C SER A 544 23.82 -38.51 6.35
N LEU A 545 23.03 -38.14 5.34
CA LEU A 545 23.52 -37.49 4.11
C LEU A 545 23.04 -36.04 4.07
N ILE A 546 23.96 -35.13 3.78
CA ILE A 546 23.70 -33.73 3.50
C ILE A 546 23.67 -33.60 1.97
N LEU A 547 22.57 -33.10 1.42
CA LEU A 547 22.36 -32.93 -0.01
C LEU A 547 22.15 -31.44 -0.31
N HIS A 548 22.89 -30.88 -1.27
CA HIS A 548 22.68 -29.49 -1.67
C HIS A 548 21.47 -29.38 -2.60
N ASN A 549 20.64 -28.36 -2.39
CA ASN A 549 19.57 -28.00 -3.32
C ASN A 549 20.03 -26.91 -4.30
N SER A 550 19.32 -26.80 -5.43
CA SER A 550 19.58 -25.81 -6.47
C SER A 550 19.36 -24.36 -6.04
N SER A 551 18.83 -24.14 -4.84
CA SER A 551 18.58 -22.82 -4.25
C SER A 551 19.65 -22.40 -3.24
N GLY A 552 20.77 -23.14 -3.10
CA GLY A 552 21.88 -22.80 -2.22
C GLY A 552 21.73 -23.21 -0.74
N GLY A 553 20.73 -24.05 -0.42
CA GLY A 553 20.55 -24.64 0.90
C GLY A 553 20.87 -26.14 0.94
N CYS A 554 20.73 -26.73 2.13
CA CYS A 554 20.95 -28.14 2.42
C CYS A 554 19.63 -28.85 2.74
N ARG A 555 19.51 -30.11 2.28
CA ARG A 555 18.49 -31.09 2.64
C ARG A 555 19.14 -32.19 3.46
N ILE A 556 18.50 -32.61 4.54
CA ILE A 556 19.06 -33.62 5.45
C ILE A 556 18.30 -34.94 5.32
N VAL A 557 19.00 -35.99 4.87
CA VAL A 557 18.52 -37.37 4.95
C VAL A 557 19.13 -38.01 6.19
N TYR A 558 18.32 -38.30 7.21
CA TYR A 558 18.81 -38.64 8.55
C TYR A 558 19.42 -40.05 8.69
N GLY A 559 19.32 -40.90 7.65
CA GLY A 559 20.02 -42.20 7.62
C GLY A 559 19.62 -43.18 8.74
N HIS A 560 18.35 -43.16 9.16
CA HIS A 560 17.84 -43.93 10.29
C HIS A 560 18.20 -45.42 10.20
N THR A 561 18.73 -45.98 11.28
CA THR A 561 19.11 -47.41 11.40
C THR A 561 17.94 -48.33 11.78
N LYS A 562 16.74 -47.77 11.99
CA LYS A 562 15.52 -48.53 12.31
C LYS A 562 15.01 -49.29 11.07
N VAL A 563 14.38 -50.44 11.29
CA VAL A 563 13.50 -51.05 10.29
C VAL A 563 12.40 -50.04 9.94
N LEU A 564 12.04 -49.94 8.66
CA LEU A 564 11.01 -49.01 8.19
C LEU A 564 9.68 -49.29 8.95
N PRO A 565 9.12 -48.29 9.67
CA PRO A 565 7.95 -48.49 10.51
C PRO A 565 6.70 -48.74 9.64
N LYS A 566 5.68 -49.39 10.20
CA LYS A 566 4.41 -49.47 9.47
C LYS A 566 3.67 -48.13 9.53
N VAL A 567 3.24 -47.62 8.36
CA VAL A 567 2.38 -46.44 8.23
C VAL A 567 0.94 -46.88 7.94
N SER A 568 -0.05 -46.34 8.67
CA SER A 568 -1.47 -46.49 8.34
C SER A 568 -1.97 -45.22 7.64
N ILE A 569 -2.22 -45.32 6.34
CA ILE A 569 -2.78 -44.24 5.51
C ILE A 569 -4.28 -44.23 5.73
N VAL A 570 -4.81 -43.11 6.23
CA VAL A 570 -6.23 -42.90 6.53
C VAL A 570 -6.82 -42.03 5.44
N ILE A 571 -7.81 -42.57 4.72
CA ILE A 571 -8.56 -41.85 3.69
C ILE A 571 -10.03 -41.87 4.10
N VAL A 572 -10.62 -40.69 4.28
CA VAL A 572 -12.05 -40.52 4.52
C VAL A 572 -12.73 -40.22 3.20
N ASP A 573 -13.65 -41.10 2.80
CA ASP A 573 -14.41 -41.00 1.56
C ASP A 573 -15.34 -39.77 1.57
N SER A 574 -15.37 -39.03 0.46
CA SER A 574 -16.24 -37.87 0.22
C SER A 574 -17.58 -38.23 -0.41
N GLY A 575 -17.74 -39.45 -0.92
CA GLY A 575 -18.87 -39.91 -1.72
C GLY A 575 -18.65 -39.80 -3.23
N ASP A 576 -17.57 -39.15 -3.68
CA ASP A 576 -17.16 -39.14 -5.09
C ASP A 576 -16.14 -40.24 -5.37
N VAL A 577 -16.61 -41.29 -6.06
CA VAL A 577 -15.81 -42.46 -6.42
C VAL A 577 -14.61 -42.13 -7.31
N ASN A 578 -14.67 -41.07 -8.14
CA ASN A 578 -13.56 -40.69 -9.03
C ASN A 578 -12.42 -40.07 -8.23
N ILE A 579 -12.74 -39.18 -7.30
CA ILE A 579 -11.78 -38.53 -6.42
C ILE A 579 -11.13 -39.58 -5.51
N LEU A 580 -11.94 -40.47 -4.90
CA LEU A 580 -11.47 -41.58 -4.08
C LEU A 580 -10.59 -42.57 -4.86
N GLN A 581 -11.01 -42.97 -6.06
CA GLN A 581 -10.23 -43.86 -6.92
C GLN A 581 -8.88 -43.25 -7.28
N ARG A 582 -8.83 -41.98 -7.67
CA ARG A 582 -7.58 -41.28 -8.01
C ARG A 582 -6.62 -41.21 -6.82
N CYS A 583 -7.12 -40.92 -5.62
CA CYS A 583 -6.33 -40.91 -4.40
C CYS A 583 -5.71 -42.29 -4.13
N VAL A 584 -6.53 -43.34 -4.06
CA VAL A 584 -6.07 -44.69 -3.70
C VAL A 584 -5.19 -45.31 -4.79
N MET A 585 -5.53 -45.17 -6.07
CA MET A 585 -4.67 -45.63 -7.16
C MET A 585 -3.33 -44.88 -7.18
N GLY A 586 -3.34 -43.55 -7.00
CA GLY A 586 -2.10 -42.78 -6.90
C GLY A 586 -1.18 -43.23 -5.77
N VAL A 587 -1.74 -43.63 -4.62
CA VAL A 587 -0.98 -44.25 -3.52
C VAL A 587 -0.43 -45.62 -3.89
N LEU A 588 -1.22 -46.49 -4.54
CA LEU A 588 -0.81 -47.84 -4.92
C LEU A 588 0.23 -47.87 -6.04
N GLU A 589 0.10 -47.00 -7.05
CA GLU A 589 0.92 -46.98 -8.26
C GLU A 589 2.29 -46.31 -8.03
N LYS A 590 2.33 -45.20 -7.28
CA LYS A 590 3.57 -44.40 -7.15
C LYS A 590 4.39 -44.71 -5.90
N SER A 591 3.76 -45.10 -4.78
CA SER A 591 4.49 -45.16 -3.50
C SER A 591 5.58 -46.24 -3.49
N LYS A 592 6.84 -45.80 -3.54
CA LYS A 592 8.02 -46.68 -3.42
C LYS A 592 8.15 -47.30 -2.03
N TYR A 593 7.69 -46.59 -1.00
CA TYR A 593 7.58 -47.09 0.36
C TYR A 593 6.60 -48.27 0.45
N THR A 594 7.04 -49.45 0.88
CA THR A 594 6.21 -50.67 0.86
C THR A 594 5.51 -50.98 2.20
N HIS A 595 5.99 -50.41 3.31
CA HIS A 595 5.55 -50.75 4.67
C HIS A 595 4.30 -49.96 5.10
N TYR A 596 3.23 -50.00 4.32
CA TYR A 596 1.97 -49.32 4.65
C TYR A 596 0.73 -50.23 4.66
N GLU A 597 -0.34 -49.74 5.28
CA GLU A 597 -1.72 -50.16 5.03
C GLU A 597 -2.59 -48.93 4.69
N ILE A 598 -3.71 -49.14 4.02
CA ILE A 598 -4.72 -48.12 3.69
C ILE A 598 -6.00 -48.46 4.45
N LEU A 599 -6.50 -47.51 5.24
CA LEU A 599 -7.80 -47.53 5.90
C LEU A 599 -8.73 -46.58 5.15
N ILE A 600 -9.72 -47.12 4.45
CA ILE A 600 -10.74 -46.32 3.76
C ILE A 600 -12.00 -46.31 4.61
N LEU A 601 -12.43 -45.13 5.06
CA LEU A 601 -13.61 -44.97 5.90
C LEU A 601 -14.73 -44.31 5.09
N SER A 602 -15.86 -44.99 4.93
CA SER A 602 -16.99 -44.50 4.14
C SER A 602 -18.30 -44.50 4.91
N CYS A 603 -19.06 -43.41 4.74
CA CYS A 603 -20.47 -43.30 5.11
C CYS A 603 -21.41 -43.38 3.89
N TYR A 604 -20.87 -43.68 2.71
CA TYR A 604 -21.55 -43.57 1.40
C TYR A 604 -21.71 -44.92 0.69
N ALA A 605 -21.73 -46.01 1.47
CA ALA A 605 -21.94 -47.38 0.98
C ALA A 605 -23.37 -47.65 0.47
N GLU A 606 -24.29 -46.69 0.60
CA GLU A 606 -25.62 -46.74 -0.01
C GLU A 606 -25.59 -46.38 -1.50
N VAL A 607 -24.55 -45.67 -1.97
CA VAL A 607 -24.34 -45.37 -3.39
C VAL A 607 -23.76 -46.61 -4.07
N GLU A 608 -24.48 -47.16 -5.06
CA GLU A 608 -24.13 -48.46 -5.66
C GLU A 608 -22.75 -48.48 -6.33
N GLU A 609 -22.40 -47.44 -7.09
CA GLU A 609 -21.10 -47.30 -7.74
C GLU A 609 -19.95 -47.27 -6.72
N ASN A 610 -20.12 -46.49 -5.65
CA ASN A 610 -19.13 -46.35 -4.59
C ASN A 610 -19.00 -47.65 -3.77
N ARG A 611 -20.13 -48.30 -3.43
CA ARG A 611 -20.13 -49.60 -2.76
C ARG A 611 -19.41 -50.67 -3.59
N TYR A 612 -19.72 -50.75 -4.89
CA TYR A 612 -19.05 -51.67 -5.80
C TYR A 612 -17.54 -51.42 -5.84
N TRP A 613 -17.12 -50.16 -5.99
CA TRP A 613 -15.70 -49.79 -6.01
C TRP A 613 -15.00 -50.11 -4.69
N LEU A 614 -15.62 -49.82 -3.54
CA LEU A 614 -15.12 -50.15 -2.21
C LEU A 614 -15.00 -51.67 -1.98
N GLU A 615 -15.95 -52.47 -2.48
CA GLU A 615 -15.86 -53.93 -2.45
C GLU A 615 -14.70 -54.43 -3.32
N GLU A 616 -14.53 -53.92 -4.54
CA GLU A 616 -13.46 -54.34 -5.45
C GLU A 616 -12.06 -53.91 -4.97
N VAL A 617 -11.88 -52.65 -4.51
CA VAL A 617 -10.57 -52.18 -4.04
C VAL A 617 -10.07 -52.97 -2.83
N SER A 618 -10.98 -53.43 -1.97
CA SER A 618 -10.63 -54.31 -0.83
C SER A 618 -10.08 -55.68 -1.26
N LYS A 619 -10.39 -56.14 -2.48
CA LYS A 619 -9.95 -57.42 -3.04
C LYS A 619 -8.57 -57.32 -3.74
N ILE A 620 -8.14 -56.12 -4.14
CA ILE A 620 -6.85 -55.90 -4.84
C ILE A 620 -5.67 -56.29 -3.94
N ASP A 621 -5.66 -55.83 -2.68
CA ASP A 621 -4.69 -56.24 -1.68
C ASP A 621 -5.34 -56.33 -0.29
N PRO A 622 -5.99 -57.47 0.04
CA PRO A 622 -6.72 -57.63 1.31
C PRO A 622 -5.83 -57.61 2.56
N LYS A 623 -4.49 -57.62 2.40
CA LYS A 623 -3.53 -57.53 3.51
C LYS A 623 -3.21 -56.09 3.86
N ARG A 624 -3.21 -55.18 2.86
CA ARG A 624 -2.91 -53.76 3.04
C ARG A 624 -4.14 -52.86 2.98
N ILE A 625 -5.20 -53.22 2.27
CA ILE A 625 -6.39 -52.37 2.09
C ILE A 625 -7.51 -52.86 3.01
N LYS A 626 -8.01 -51.99 3.88
CA LYS A 626 -9.14 -52.23 4.78
C LYS A 626 -10.20 -51.16 4.55
N VAL A 627 -11.42 -51.60 4.28
CA VAL A 627 -12.58 -50.72 4.14
C VAL A 627 -13.44 -50.83 5.40
N ILE A 628 -13.82 -49.68 5.96
CA ILE A 628 -14.63 -49.58 7.18
C ILE A 628 -15.87 -48.76 6.84
N LEU A 629 -17.03 -49.43 6.84
CA LEU A 629 -18.31 -48.84 6.45
C LEU A 629 -19.11 -48.40 7.68
N PHE A 630 -19.76 -47.24 7.59
CA PHE A 630 -20.67 -46.72 8.61
C PHE A 630 -22.06 -46.49 8.02
N PRO A 631 -23.15 -46.91 8.72
CA PRO A 631 -24.52 -46.76 8.23
C PRO A 631 -25.09 -45.34 8.41
N HIS A 632 -24.37 -44.45 9.09
CA HIS A 632 -24.81 -43.09 9.39
C HIS A 632 -23.62 -42.14 9.20
N GLN A 633 -23.88 -40.95 8.66
CA GLN A 633 -22.87 -39.91 8.52
C GLN A 633 -22.24 -39.54 9.87
N LYS A 634 -20.94 -39.24 9.82
CA LYS A 634 -20.11 -38.79 10.95
C LYS A 634 -19.19 -37.69 10.46
N SER A 635 -18.78 -36.78 11.35
CA SER A 635 -17.75 -35.79 11.03
C SER A 635 -16.43 -36.47 10.65
N ARG A 636 -15.66 -35.84 9.77
CA ARG A 636 -14.32 -36.32 9.37
C ARG A 636 -13.38 -36.46 10.56
N SER A 637 -13.41 -35.52 11.51
CA SER A 637 -12.71 -35.60 12.81
C SER A 637 -12.98 -36.92 13.53
N ARG A 638 -14.25 -37.32 13.64
CA ARG A 638 -14.66 -38.58 14.28
C ARG A 638 -14.22 -39.81 13.49
N LEU A 639 -14.26 -39.76 12.16
CA LEU A 639 -13.77 -40.84 11.31
C LEU A 639 -12.24 -41.00 11.47
N ASN A 640 -11.48 -39.90 11.47
CA ASN A 640 -10.03 -39.92 11.74
C ASN A 640 -9.70 -40.54 13.11
N ASN A 641 -10.43 -40.18 14.16
CA ASN A 641 -10.26 -40.77 15.50
C ASN A 641 -10.56 -42.28 15.52
N ILE A 642 -11.60 -42.73 14.82
CA ILE A 642 -11.91 -44.17 14.70
C ILE A 642 -10.80 -44.88 13.89
N ALA A 643 -10.33 -44.29 12.80
CA ALA A 643 -9.23 -44.84 11.99
C ALA A 643 -7.95 -44.99 12.82
N ALA A 644 -7.59 -43.98 13.62
CA ALA A 644 -6.46 -44.01 14.54
C ALA A 644 -6.53 -45.15 15.56
N SER A 645 -7.73 -45.53 15.99
CA SER A 645 -7.95 -46.67 16.90
C SER A 645 -7.84 -48.06 16.23
N GLN A 646 -8.10 -48.14 14.92
CA GLN A 646 -8.04 -49.39 14.14
C GLN A 646 -6.71 -49.58 13.37
N ALA A 647 -5.93 -48.50 13.24
CA ALA A 647 -4.60 -48.50 12.65
C ALA A 647 -3.64 -49.44 13.39
N SER A 648 -2.89 -50.23 12.62
CA SER A 648 -1.81 -51.09 13.11
C SER A 648 -0.42 -50.51 12.90
N GLY A 649 -0.30 -49.38 12.20
CA GLY A 649 0.94 -48.63 12.04
C GLY A 649 1.37 -47.88 13.31
N GLU A 650 2.67 -47.59 13.39
CA GLU A 650 3.26 -46.70 14.40
C GLU A 650 2.98 -45.22 14.05
N TYR A 651 2.75 -44.93 12.77
CA TYR A 651 2.44 -43.62 12.23
C TYR A 651 1.10 -43.65 11.48
N LEU A 652 0.34 -42.57 11.61
CA LEU A 652 -0.91 -42.32 10.91
C LEU A 652 -0.64 -41.27 9.83
N LEU A 653 -0.91 -41.57 8.56
CA LEU A 653 -0.96 -40.54 7.52
C LEU A 653 -2.43 -40.14 7.33
N LEU A 654 -2.81 -38.97 7.81
CA LEU A 654 -4.08 -38.35 7.43
C LEU A 654 -3.89 -37.80 6.01
N LEU A 655 -4.55 -38.46 5.04
CA LEU A 655 -4.48 -38.11 3.63
C LEU A 655 -5.87 -37.68 3.15
N ASP A 656 -5.97 -36.47 2.63
CA ASP A 656 -7.22 -36.00 2.05
C ASP A 656 -7.50 -36.73 0.74
N VAL A 657 -8.76 -37.12 0.54
CA VAL A 657 -9.21 -37.82 -0.67
C VAL A 657 -9.03 -36.94 -1.93
N ALA A 658 -8.99 -35.61 -1.78
CA ALA A 658 -8.72 -34.67 -2.87
C ALA A 658 -7.24 -34.56 -3.29
N VAL A 659 -6.31 -35.23 -2.61
CA VAL A 659 -4.88 -35.24 -2.99
C VAL A 659 -4.38 -36.63 -3.39
N PHE A 660 -3.33 -36.66 -4.22
CA PHE A 660 -2.66 -37.89 -4.63
C PHE A 660 -1.14 -37.66 -4.82
N PRO A 661 -0.28 -38.69 -4.71
CA PRO A 661 1.17 -38.52 -4.81
C PRO A 661 1.63 -37.92 -6.15
N ALA A 662 2.55 -36.95 -6.11
CA ALA A 662 3.16 -36.41 -7.33
C ALA A 662 4.30 -37.30 -7.83
N HIS A 663 5.13 -37.84 -6.93
CA HIS A 663 6.35 -38.62 -7.21
C HIS A 663 6.52 -39.79 -6.23
N ASP A 664 7.44 -40.70 -6.56
CA ASP A 664 7.49 -42.03 -5.94
C ASP A 664 7.97 -42.05 -4.48
N GLU A 665 8.88 -41.14 -4.13
CA GLU A 665 9.56 -41.09 -2.81
C GLU A 665 8.84 -40.18 -1.80
N TRP A 666 7.61 -39.75 -2.10
CA TRP A 666 6.86 -38.78 -1.30
C TRP A 666 6.68 -39.20 0.17
N LEU A 667 6.43 -40.49 0.43
CA LEU A 667 6.20 -41.01 1.77
C LEU A 667 7.51 -41.19 2.55
N GLU A 668 8.58 -41.63 1.90
CA GLU A 668 9.94 -41.67 2.44
C GLU A 668 10.36 -40.30 2.97
N ASN A 669 10.03 -39.22 2.26
CA ASN A 669 10.34 -37.86 2.68
C ASN A 669 9.59 -37.44 3.95
N LEU A 670 8.34 -37.88 4.16
CA LEU A 670 7.63 -37.64 5.42
C LEU A 670 8.24 -38.48 6.56
N VAL A 671 8.52 -39.76 6.29
CA VAL A 671 9.09 -40.72 7.26
C VAL A 671 10.49 -40.29 7.72
N ASN A 672 11.30 -39.69 6.85
CA ASN A 672 12.65 -39.16 7.16
C ASN A 672 12.65 -38.22 8.38
N HIS A 673 11.66 -37.32 8.50
CA HIS A 673 11.57 -36.41 9.64
C HIS A 673 10.77 -37.05 10.79
N CYS A 674 9.69 -37.79 10.51
CA CYS A 674 8.78 -38.29 11.55
C CYS A 674 9.41 -39.35 12.47
N LEU A 675 10.46 -40.05 11.98
CA LEU A 675 11.26 -41.01 12.74
C LEU A 675 12.14 -40.37 13.85
N ARG A 676 12.39 -39.06 13.79
CA ARG A 676 13.15 -38.32 14.81
C ARG A 676 12.34 -38.23 16.11
N ASN A 677 12.95 -38.42 17.27
CA ASN A 677 12.21 -38.52 18.54
C ASN A 677 11.50 -37.22 18.96
N ASP A 678 11.97 -36.06 18.49
CA ASP A 678 11.45 -34.71 18.75
C ASP A 678 10.28 -34.31 17.84
N VAL A 679 9.97 -35.08 16.79
CA VAL A 679 8.94 -34.76 15.80
C VAL A 679 7.63 -35.50 16.10
N GLY A 680 6.54 -34.73 16.21
CA GLY A 680 5.19 -35.24 16.44
C GLY A 680 4.42 -35.49 15.14
N CYS A 681 4.54 -34.57 14.18
CA CYS A 681 3.95 -34.71 12.85
C CYS A 681 4.78 -34.05 11.74
N VAL A 682 4.55 -34.50 10.49
CA VAL A 682 5.23 -34.03 9.27
C VAL A 682 4.22 -33.78 8.16
N GLY A 683 4.30 -32.63 7.50
CA GLY A 683 3.42 -32.21 6.40
C GLY A 683 4.15 -32.07 5.07
N GLY A 684 3.45 -32.43 3.97
CA GLY A 684 3.95 -32.26 2.60
C GLY A 684 3.63 -30.91 1.96
N LYS A 685 4.17 -30.68 0.77
CA LYS A 685 3.77 -29.60 -0.16
C LYS A 685 2.61 -30.10 -1.04
N VAL A 686 1.56 -29.30 -1.15
CA VAL A 686 0.40 -29.57 -2.03
C VAL A 686 0.48 -28.62 -3.23
N ILE A 687 0.38 -29.18 -4.44
CA ILE A 687 0.37 -28.42 -5.70
C ILE A 687 -0.91 -28.68 -6.48
N ASN A 688 -1.33 -27.74 -7.32
CA ASN A 688 -2.35 -28.00 -8.33
C ASN A 688 -1.75 -28.57 -9.62
N LEU A 689 -2.62 -29.01 -10.55
CA LEU A 689 -2.21 -29.54 -11.86
C LEU A 689 -1.45 -28.55 -12.77
N ASN A 690 -1.45 -27.25 -12.42
CA ASN A 690 -0.72 -26.19 -13.14
C ASN A 690 0.64 -25.85 -12.48
N GLU A 691 1.19 -26.78 -11.70
CA GLU A 691 2.47 -26.65 -10.98
C GLU A 691 2.53 -25.46 -9.99
N LYS A 692 1.36 -24.99 -9.53
CA LYS A 692 1.26 -23.93 -8.52
C LYS A 692 1.05 -24.49 -7.13
N VAL A 693 1.63 -23.85 -6.13
CA VAL A 693 1.40 -24.15 -4.72
C VAL A 693 -0.08 -23.96 -4.39
N TYR A 694 -0.70 -25.00 -3.85
CA TYR A 694 -1.99 -24.97 -3.17
C TYR A 694 -1.81 -24.90 -1.65
N SER A 695 -0.82 -25.60 -1.10
CA SER A 695 -0.44 -25.49 0.30
C SER A 695 1.05 -25.80 0.55
N ALA A 696 1.70 -25.02 1.41
CA ALA A 696 3.11 -25.12 1.80
C ALA A 696 3.31 -24.83 3.30
N GLY A 697 2.56 -25.51 4.15
CA GLY A 697 2.44 -25.22 5.59
C GLY A 697 1.29 -24.24 5.88
N MET A 698 1.19 -23.76 7.12
CA MET A 698 0.21 -22.74 7.53
C MET A 698 0.87 -21.69 8.42
N ILE A 699 0.60 -20.42 8.15
CA ILE A 699 0.91 -19.29 9.03
C ILE A 699 -0.35 -18.94 9.81
N LEU A 700 -0.28 -18.97 11.13
CA LEU A 700 -1.39 -18.53 11.97
C LEU A 700 -1.54 -17.00 11.88
N GLY A 701 -2.78 -16.55 11.95
CA GLY A 701 -3.14 -15.14 11.86
C GLY A 701 -3.23 -14.57 10.43
N LEU A 702 -2.62 -15.25 9.44
CA LEU A 702 -2.63 -14.82 8.03
C LEU A 702 -4.05 -14.95 7.44
N ASN A 703 -4.59 -13.83 6.94
CA ASN A 703 -5.93 -13.68 6.34
C ASN A 703 -7.08 -14.26 7.17
N GLY A 704 -6.95 -14.33 8.50
CA GLY A 704 -7.94 -14.90 9.41
C GLY A 704 -7.29 -15.69 10.53
N VAL A 705 -7.79 -16.89 10.83
CA VAL A 705 -7.23 -17.79 11.84
C VAL A 705 -5.88 -18.34 11.40
N ALA A 706 -5.77 -18.81 10.15
CA ALA A 706 -4.51 -19.20 9.51
C ALA A 706 -4.71 -19.37 8.00
N GLU A 707 -3.64 -19.21 7.22
CA GLU A 707 -3.65 -19.52 5.78
C GLU A 707 -2.28 -20.09 5.35
N SER A 708 -2.27 -20.79 4.22
CA SER A 708 -1.01 -21.27 3.65
C SER A 708 -0.20 -20.14 3.01
N PRO A 709 1.10 -20.01 3.31
CA PRO A 709 1.97 -19.12 2.57
C PRO A 709 2.15 -19.60 1.11
N PHE A 710 2.52 -18.68 0.23
CA PHE A 710 2.93 -18.94 -1.17
C PHE A 710 1.87 -19.46 -2.15
N VAL A 711 0.58 -19.52 -1.80
CA VAL A 711 -0.50 -19.93 -2.73
C VAL A 711 -0.38 -19.22 -4.10
N GLY A 712 -0.46 -19.99 -5.18
CA GLY A 712 -0.30 -19.48 -6.56
C GLY A 712 1.15 -19.31 -7.05
N SER A 713 2.15 -19.41 -6.17
CA SER A 713 3.57 -19.45 -6.56
C SER A 713 3.89 -20.73 -7.34
N HIS A 714 4.91 -20.72 -8.21
CA HIS A 714 5.40 -21.97 -8.82
C HIS A 714 6.07 -22.85 -7.77
N TYR A 715 5.82 -24.16 -7.82
CA TYR A 715 6.20 -25.10 -6.74
C TYR A 715 7.70 -25.21 -6.45
N SER A 716 8.55 -24.91 -7.45
CA SER A 716 10.02 -24.95 -7.35
C SER A 716 10.66 -23.59 -7.06
N ALA A 717 9.87 -22.53 -6.89
CA ALA A 717 10.39 -21.23 -6.48
C ALA A 717 10.99 -21.29 -5.06
N SER A 718 12.06 -20.54 -4.81
CA SER A 718 12.69 -20.47 -3.48
C SER A 718 11.76 -19.88 -2.42
N GLY A 719 10.88 -18.95 -2.81
CA GLY A 719 10.07 -18.17 -1.87
C GLY A 719 10.89 -17.16 -1.05
N TYR A 720 10.21 -16.42 -0.17
CA TYR A 720 10.84 -15.46 0.74
C TYR A 720 11.90 -16.17 1.60
N MET A 721 13.14 -15.68 1.57
CA MET A 721 14.28 -16.25 2.30
C MET A 721 14.41 -17.79 2.16
N HIS A 722 14.16 -18.33 0.96
CA HIS A 722 14.23 -19.77 0.64
C HIS A 722 13.18 -20.65 1.38
N ARG A 723 12.18 -20.05 2.04
CA ARG A 723 11.18 -20.75 2.87
C ARG A 723 10.17 -21.60 2.08
N LEU A 724 10.19 -21.61 0.74
CA LEU A 724 9.42 -22.58 -0.07
C LEU A 724 10.28 -23.77 -0.54
N ALA A 725 11.60 -23.72 -0.31
CA ALA A 725 12.59 -24.70 -0.76
C ALA A 725 13.36 -25.42 0.38
N ILE A 726 13.14 -25.04 1.64
CA ILE A 726 13.82 -25.58 2.84
C ILE A 726 12.81 -26.11 3.86
N GLU A 727 13.15 -27.22 4.53
CA GLU A 727 12.40 -27.76 5.67
C GLU A 727 12.28 -26.76 6.83
N GLN A 728 11.12 -26.75 7.49
CA GLN A 728 10.82 -25.79 8.55
C GLN A 728 9.96 -26.39 9.64
N ASN A 729 10.04 -25.80 10.83
CA ASN A 729 9.10 -26.08 11.91
C ASN A 729 8.00 -25.01 11.86
N TYR A 730 6.78 -25.40 11.48
CA TYR A 730 5.59 -24.55 11.49
C TYR A 730 4.77 -24.78 12.77
N SER A 731 3.94 -23.82 13.16
CA SER A 731 3.02 -24.03 14.30
C SER A 731 1.81 -24.89 13.95
N ALA A 732 1.35 -24.85 12.69
CA ALA A 732 0.26 -25.69 12.18
C ALA A 732 0.56 -26.27 10.80
N LEU A 733 -0.03 -27.44 10.53
CA LEU A 733 0.06 -28.15 9.25
C LEU A 733 -1.33 -28.68 8.86
N PRO A 734 -1.77 -28.56 7.60
CA PRO A 734 -3.08 -29.05 7.17
C PRO A 734 -3.12 -30.57 7.03
N SER A 735 -4.27 -31.18 7.33
CA SER A 735 -4.55 -32.62 7.14
C SER A 735 -4.76 -33.04 5.68
N LEU A 736 -4.33 -32.21 4.73
CA LEU A 736 -4.25 -32.58 3.32
C LEU A 736 -3.28 -33.74 3.11
N CYS A 737 -2.11 -33.67 3.76
CA CYS A 737 -1.10 -34.73 3.77
C CYS A 737 -0.25 -34.58 5.03
N LEU A 738 -0.69 -35.22 6.13
CA LEU A 738 -0.13 -35.05 7.47
C LEU A 738 0.19 -36.41 8.12
N LEU A 739 1.49 -36.72 8.22
CA LEU A 739 2.00 -37.91 8.90
C LEU A 739 2.20 -37.61 10.40
N VAL A 740 1.42 -38.24 11.28
CA VAL A 740 1.48 -38.06 12.74
C VAL A 740 1.96 -39.34 13.42
N ARG A 741 2.79 -39.24 14.45
CA ARG A 741 3.10 -40.39 15.31
C ARG A 741 1.85 -40.83 16.08
N ARG A 742 1.45 -42.10 15.96
CA ARG A 742 0.18 -42.59 16.53
C ARG A 742 0.10 -42.41 18.05
N SER A 743 1.22 -42.60 18.77
CA SER A 743 1.24 -42.35 20.22
C SER A 743 0.94 -40.88 20.53
N VAL A 744 1.64 -39.94 19.89
CA VAL A 744 1.41 -38.50 20.10
C VAL A 744 -0.02 -38.09 19.75
N TYR A 745 -0.58 -38.61 18.64
CA TYR A 745 -1.99 -38.40 18.29
C TYR A 745 -2.95 -38.86 19.39
N GLN A 746 -2.67 -40.02 20.02
CA GLN A 746 -3.46 -40.54 21.14
C GLN A 746 -3.25 -39.73 22.42
N ASP A 747 -2.01 -39.37 22.74
CA ASP A 747 -1.61 -38.64 23.95
C ASP A 747 -2.24 -37.23 23.99
N VAL A 748 -2.39 -36.56 22.84
CA VAL A 748 -3.08 -35.25 22.75
C VAL A 748 -4.60 -35.35 22.62
N GLY A 749 -5.17 -36.56 22.48
CA GLY A 749 -6.62 -36.79 22.39
C GLY A 749 -7.22 -36.76 20.97
N GLY A 750 -6.42 -36.87 19.91
CA GLY A 750 -6.89 -36.93 18.52
C GLY A 750 -7.42 -35.60 17.96
N VAL A 751 -8.18 -35.64 16.87
CA VAL A 751 -8.84 -34.44 16.31
C VAL A 751 -10.10 -34.13 17.13
N ASP A 752 -10.36 -32.85 17.43
CA ASP A 752 -11.57 -32.44 18.16
C ASP A 752 -12.81 -32.72 17.30
N GLU A 753 -13.77 -33.48 17.84
CA GLU A 753 -15.00 -33.86 17.13
C GLU A 753 -16.06 -32.74 17.12
N LEU A 754 -15.89 -31.69 17.93
CA LEU A 754 -16.78 -30.53 18.00
C LEU A 754 -16.49 -29.49 16.91
N LEU A 755 -15.27 -29.47 16.37
CA LEU A 755 -14.88 -28.63 15.24
C LEU A 755 -15.32 -29.29 13.94
N THR A 756 -16.26 -28.67 13.23
CA THR A 756 -16.79 -29.18 11.95
C THR A 756 -16.05 -28.59 10.75
N GLU A 757 -15.48 -27.39 10.89
CA GLU A 757 -14.55 -26.82 9.91
C GLU A 757 -13.18 -27.52 10.02
N GLN A 758 -12.82 -28.33 9.01
CA GLN A 758 -11.63 -29.21 9.09
C GLN A 758 -10.32 -28.46 9.35
N TYR A 759 -10.11 -27.29 8.73
CA TYR A 759 -8.87 -26.52 8.91
C TYR A 759 -8.70 -26.01 10.35
N LEU A 760 -9.79 -25.64 11.04
CA LEU A 760 -9.76 -25.28 12.47
C LEU A 760 -9.38 -26.49 13.33
N ALA A 761 -9.89 -27.67 13.00
CA ALA A 761 -9.55 -28.92 13.69
C ALA A 761 -8.08 -29.33 13.49
N ASP A 762 -7.51 -29.06 12.31
CA ASP A 762 -6.10 -29.31 11.99
C ASP A 762 -5.15 -28.36 12.74
N ILE A 763 -5.53 -27.07 12.84
CA ILE A 763 -4.81 -26.06 13.64
C ILE A 763 -4.83 -26.45 15.12
N ASP A 764 -6.00 -26.81 15.66
CA ASP A 764 -6.13 -27.23 17.07
C ASP A 764 -5.30 -28.48 17.41
N LEU A 765 -5.32 -29.50 16.53
CA LEU A 765 -4.48 -30.68 16.69
C LEU A 765 -2.98 -30.31 16.67
N SER A 766 -2.56 -29.50 15.70
CA SER A 766 -1.15 -29.11 15.56
C SER A 766 -0.65 -28.32 16.77
N LEU A 767 -1.48 -27.41 17.30
CA LEU A 767 -1.16 -26.62 18.50
C LEU A 767 -1.08 -27.49 19.76
N ARG A 768 -1.97 -28.49 19.92
CA ARG A 768 -1.84 -29.47 21.02
C ARG A 768 -0.59 -30.33 20.91
N ILE A 769 -0.18 -30.73 19.70
CA ILE A 769 1.10 -31.45 19.47
C ILE A 769 2.30 -30.58 19.85
N ARG A 770 2.27 -29.29 19.49
CA ARG A 770 3.30 -28.30 19.85
C ARG A 770 3.39 -28.10 21.36
N ASP A 771 2.26 -27.96 22.05
CA ASP A 771 2.21 -27.73 23.50
C ASP A 771 2.61 -28.98 24.31
N ALA A 772 2.40 -30.19 23.76
CA ALA A 772 3.00 -31.43 24.26
C ALA A 772 4.54 -31.47 24.07
N GLY A 773 5.13 -30.47 23.41
CA GLY A 773 6.57 -30.26 23.29
C GLY A 773 7.21 -30.81 22.01
N TYR A 774 6.40 -31.30 21.07
CA TYR A 774 6.86 -31.87 19.79
C TYR A 774 6.97 -30.84 18.67
N LEU A 775 7.81 -31.12 17.69
CA LEU A 775 7.92 -30.33 16.45
C LEU A 775 6.93 -30.80 15.39
N SER A 776 6.38 -29.84 14.66
CA SER A 776 5.59 -30.03 13.44
C SER A 776 6.45 -29.63 12.24
N VAL A 777 6.95 -30.59 11.48
CA VAL A 777 7.92 -30.34 10.39
C VAL A 777 7.20 -30.27 9.03
N TRP A 778 7.40 -29.20 8.28
CA TRP A 778 7.03 -29.17 6.87
C TRP A 778 8.24 -29.53 6.00
N THR A 779 8.06 -30.39 5.00
CA THR A 779 9.10 -30.73 4.02
C THR A 779 8.67 -30.36 2.59
N PRO A 780 9.50 -29.62 1.82
CA PRO A 780 9.22 -29.30 0.43
C PRO A 780 9.42 -30.51 -0.51
N TYR A 781 9.99 -31.61 0.00
CA TYR A 781 10.39 -32.79 -0.77
C TYR A 781 9.34 -33.91 -0.81
N SER A 782 8.32 -33.87 0.06
CA SER A 782 7.10 -34.66 -0.12
C SER A 782 6.09 -33.81 -0.88
N ILE A 783 5.71 -34.21 -2.09
CA ILE A 783 4.79 -33.44 -2.94
C ILE A 783 3.59 -34.31 -3.30
N VAL A 784 2.40 -33.78 -3.01
CA VAL A 784 1.11 -34.32 -3.47
C VAL A 784 0.43 -33.30 -4.38
N ALA A 785 -0.35 -33.78 -5.34
CA ALA A 785 -1.09 -32.98 -6.30
C ALA A 785 -2.59 -33.01 -6.00
N THR A 786 -3.30 -31.95 -6.40
CA THR A 786 -4.75 -31.83 -6.38
C THR A 786 -5.28 -31.17 -7.66
N ASP A 787 -6.54 -31.43 -8.00
CA ASP A 787 -7.29 -30.72 -9.04
C ASP A 787 -8.14 -29.56 -8.48
N LEU A 788 -8.18 -29.40 -7.15
CA LEU A 788 -8.80 -28.25 -6.52
C LEU A 788 -8.17 -26.95 -7.01
N SER A 789 -9.01 -26.03 -7.45
CA SER A 789 -8.59 -24.64 -7.64
C SER A 789 -8.33 -24.02 -6.26
N PRO A 790 -7.28 -23.18 -6.09
CA PRO A 790 -7.14 -22.38 -4.88
C PRO A 790 -8.39 -21.52 -4.72
N GLU A 791 -9.14 -21.74 -3.65
CA GLU A 791 -10.24 -20.84 -3.31
C GLU A 791 -9.65 -19.46 -3.04
N LYS A 792 -10.19 -18.42 -3.70
CA LYS A 792 -9.91 -17.06 -3.25
C LYS A 792 -10.61 -16.89 -1.92
N ASN A 793 -9.83 -16.78 -0.83
CA ASN A 793 -10.34 -16.30 0.44
C ASN A 793 -10.69 -14.81 0.32
N ASP A 794 -11.83 -14.52 -0.32
CA ASP A 794 -12.50 -13.22 -0.28
C ASP A 794 -13.17 -12.96 1.10
N ARG A 795 -12.90 -13.82 2.10
CA ARG A 795 -13.29 -13.73 3.52
C ARG A 795 -12.86 -12.45 4.24
N LYS A 796 -12.14 -11.53 3.58
CA LYS A 796 -11.71 -10.24 4.14
C LYS A 796 -12.83 -9.36 4.70
N ASN A 797 -14.10 -9.68 4.39
CA ASN A 797 -15.29 -8.97 4.86
C ASN A 797 -16.29 -9.86 5.62
N GLU A 798 -15.98 -11.12 5.93
CA GLU A 798 -16.94 -12.04 6.57
C GLU A 798 -16.88 -11.95 8.11
N THR A 799 -18.06 -12.10 8.75
CA THR A 799 -18.18 -12.20 10.20
C THR A 799 -17.49 -13.45 10.71
N CYS A 800 -16.67 -13.30 11.76
CA CYS A 800 -16.01 -14.41 12.46
C CYS A 800 -17.02 -15.49 12.86
N SER A 801 -16.75 -16.74 12.47
CA SER A 801 -17.63 -17.90 12.76
C SER A 801 -17.63 -18.22 14.26
N GLU A 802 -18.68 -18.92 14.75
CA GLU A 802 -18.70 -19.39 16.14
C GLU A 802 -17.51 -20.33 16.44
N GLN A 803 -17.07 -21.13 15.46
CA GLN A 803 -15.92 -22.03 15.62
C GLN A 803 -14.58 -21.29 15.53
N GLU A 804 -14.46 -20.30 14.65
CA GLU A 804 -13.30 -19.40 14.63
C GLU A 804 -13.17 -18.66 15.97
N SER A 805 -14.29 -18.19 16.53
CA SER A 805 -14.31 -17.53 17.83
C SER A 805 -13.84 -18.46 18.95
N VAL A 806 -14.29 -19.72 18.99
CA VAL A 806 -13.78 -20.74 19.94
C VAL A 806 -12.26 -20.92 19.79
N ILE A 807 -11.75 -20.97 18.56
CA ILE A 807 -10.31 -21.09 18.29
C ILE A 807 -9.54 -19.84 18.72
N TYR A 808 -10.04 -18.62 18.46
CA TYR A 808 -9.42 -17.39 18.95
C TYR A 808 -9.41 -17.30 20.49
N HIS A 809 -10.48 -17.71 21.17
CA HIS A 809 -10.52 -17.75 22.63
C HIS A 809 -9.54 -18.78 23.23
N LYS A 810 -9.31 -19.90 22.52
CA LYS A 810 -8.41 -20.99 22.96
C LYS A 810 -6.93 -20.73 22.65
N TRP A 811 -6.65 -20.11 21.50
CA TRP A 811 -5.31 -20.05 20.89
C TRP A 811 -4.86 -18.64 20.46
N GLY A 812 -5.66 -17.60 20.74
CA GLY A 812 -5.49 -16.25 20.20
C GLY A 812 -4.11 -15.62 20.39
N ASP A 813 -3.45 -15.85 21.53
CA ASP A 813 -2.10 -15.34 21.78
C ASP A 813 -1.04 -15.92 20.81
N VAL A 814 -1.16 -17.20 20.46
CA VAL A 814 -0.26 -17.89 19.52
C VAL A 814 -0.66 -17.58 18.07
N ILE A 815 -1.96 -17.44 17.79
CA ILE A 815 -2.46 -17.03 16.47
C ILE A 815 -1.99 -15.60 16.11
N ALA A 816 -1.96 -14.71 17.10
CA ALA A 816 -1.48 -13.33 16.93
C ALA A 816 0.05 -13.22 16.87
N ASN A 817 0.80 -14.24 17.31
CA ASN A 817 2.26 -14.22 17.43
C ASN A 817 2.84 -15.58 17.05
N ASP A 818 2.54 -16.05 15.84
CA ASP A 818 2.99 -17.35 15.34
C ASP A 818 4.53 -17.42 15.36
N PRO A 819 5.18 -18.34 16.12
CA PRO A 819 6.62 -18.53 16.06
C PRO A 819 7.16 -18.79 14.64
N ALA A 820 6.34 -19.33 13.73
CA ALA A 820 6.73 -19.55 12.34
C ALA A 820 6.72 -18.27 11.48
N TYR A 821 6.25 -17.12 11.99
CA TYR A 821 6.08 -15.88 11.23
C TYR A 821 6.58 -14.65 11.98
N ASN A 822 7.26 -13.75 11.27
CA ASN A 822 7.81 -12.56 11.91
C ASN A 822 6.71 -11.51 12.17
N LYS A 823 6.64 -10.97 13.40
CA LYS A 823 5.70 -9.92 13.81
C LYS A 823 5.83 -8.57 13.06
N ASN A 824 6.85 -8.40 12.23
CA ASN A 824 7.05 -7.23 11.38
C ASN A 824 6.57 -7.45 9.94
N LEU A 825 6.05 -8.64 9.63
CA LEU A 825 5.37 -8.95 8.38
C LEU A 825 3.85 -8.80 8.54
N SER A 826 3.20 -8.43 7.43
CA SER A 826 1.75 -8.24 7.33
C SER A 826 1.01 -9.57 7.43
N LEU A 827 -0.15 -9.54 8.11
CA LEU A 827 -1.07 -10.68 8.20
C LEU A 827 -2.16 -10.64 7.10
N THR A 828 -2.15 -9.67 6.19
CA THR A 828 -3.07 -9.60 5.04
C THR A 828 -2.39 -9.77 3.68
N ARG A 829 -1.04 -9.73 3.66
CA ARG A 829 -0.17 -9.95 2.48
C ARG A 829 1.09 -10.69 2.90
N ALA A 830 1.15 -12.00 2.65
CA ALA A 830 2.23 -12.88 3.11
C ALA A 830 3.63 -12.39 2.68
N TYR A 831 4.57 -12.37 3.64
CA TYR A 831 5.95 -11.90 3.48
C TYR A 831 6.12 -10.48 2.93
N ARG A 832 5.11 -9.63 3.12
CA ARG A 832 5.24 -8.18 2.96
C ARG A 832 5.49 -7.54 4.31
N ILE A 833 6.33 -6.51 4.37
CA ILE A 833 6.52 -5.71 5.59
C ILE A 833 5.16 -5.13 6.02
N GLU A 834 4.90 -5.15 7.32
CA GLU A 834 3.73 -4.52 7.90
C GLU A 834 3.75 -3.00 7.66
N LYS A 835 2.70 -2.48 7.01
CA LYS A 835 2.49 -1.04 6.77
C LYS A 835 2.29 -0.27 8.07
N TYR A 836 1.50 -0.83 8.98
CA TYR A 836 1.07 -0.13 10.19
C TYR A 836 2.11 -0.29 11.30
N ILE A 837 2.78 0.81 11.66
CA ILE A 837 3.88 0.75 12.62
C ILE A 837 3.39 0.32 14.01
N ARG A 838 3.54 -0.97 14.31
CA ARG A 838 3.32 -1.58 15.62
C ARG A 838 4.32 -0.98 16.63
N PRO A 839 3.90 -0.58 17.84
CA PRO A 839 4.81 -0.07 18.86
C PRO A 839 5.91 -1.08 19.21
N ARG A 840 7.15 -0.60 19.40
CA ARG A 840 8.24 -1.44 19.94
C ARG A 840 7.95 -1.73 21.41
N GLU A 841 7.93 -3.01 21.79
CA GLU A 841 7.78 -3.37 23.20
C GLU A 841 9.12 -3.19 23.95
N LEU A 842 9.29 -2.04 24.59
CA LEU A 842 10.46 -1.73 25.41
C LEU A 842 10.32 -2.36 26.80
N SER A 843 10.94 -3.53 26.95
CA SER A 843 10.61 -4.48 28.01
C SER A 843 11.03 -4.13 29.45
N LEU A 844 11.76 -3.02 29.64
CA LEU A 844 12.22 -2.52 30.95
C LEU A 844 11.28 -1.50 31.60
N GLU A 845 10.17 -1.16 30.96
CA GLU A 845 9.26 -0.13 31.45
C GLU A 845 8.39 -0.65 32.59
N SER A 846 8.38 0.07 33.71
CA SER A 846 7.52 -0.20 34.86
C SER A 846 6.04 0.11 34.59
N GLN A 847 5.76 0.97 33.62
CA GLN A 847 4.41 1.28 33.13
C GLN A 847 4.43 1.42 31.60
N ARG A 848 3.71 0.53 30.92
CA ARG A 848 3.46 0.62 29.47
C ARG A 848 2.59 1.85 29.17
N LEU A 849 2.91 2.57 28.09
CA LEU A 849 2.06 3.67 27.60
C LEU A 849 0.72 3.15 27.04
N PRO A 850 -0.39 3.89 27.19
CA PRO A 850 -1.67 3.52 26.59
C PRO A 850 -1.54 3.36 25.07
N ARG A 851 -1.95 2.22 24.53
CA ARG A 851 -1.99 1.96 23.08
C ARG A 851 -3.30 2.43 22.49
N VAL A 852 -3.26 3.53 21.76
CA VAL A 852 -4.37 4.08 20.98
C VAL A 852 -4.27 3.56 19.55
N MET A 853 -5.28 2.83 19.12
CA MET A 853 -5.46 2.40 17.75
C MET A 853 -6.50 3.28 17.07
N MET A 854 -6.20 3.79 15.88
CA MET A 854 -7.05 4.78 15.23
C MET A 854 -7.28 4.44 13.77
N TYR A 855 -8.54 4.44 13.35
CA TYR A 855 -8.94 4.30 11.96
C TYR A 855 -9.20 5.67 11.36
N SER A 856 -8.36 6.09 10.41
CA SER A 856 -8.43 7.38 9.71
C SER A 856 -8.28 7.14 8.21
N GLY A 857 -9.09 7.85 7.40
CA GLY A 857 -8.95 7.83 5.95
C GLY A 857 -7.74 8.62 5.46
N GLY A 858 -7.21 9.56 6.26
CA GLY A 858 -6.02 10.36 5.91
C GLY A 858 -6.19 11.38 4.78
N PHE A 859 -7.38 11.50 4.18
CA PHE A 859 -7.65 12.43 3.06
C PHE A 859 -8.40 13.71 3.47
N ASN A 860 -9.03 13.73 4.65
CA ASN A 860 -9.87 14.84 5.09
C ASN A 860 -9.11 15.75 6.09
N PRO A 861 -8.91 17.05 5.79
CA PRO A 861 -8.20 17.98 6.69
C PRO A 861 -8.75 18.02 8.11
N MET A 862 -10.07 17.87 8.28
CA MET A 862 -10.72 17.89 9.59
C MET A 862 -10.37 16.67 10.44
N GLU A 863 -10.19 15.50 9.82
CA GLU A 863 -9.81 14.26 10.49
C GLU A 863 -8.36 14.38 10.93
N ILE A 864 -7.48 14.81 10.02
CA ILE A 864 -6.05 14.98 10.28
C ILE A 864 -5.80 15.95 11.45
N TYR A 865 -6.44 17.12 11.47
CA TYR A 865 -6.22 18.14 12.52
C TYR A 865 -6.67 17.73 13.93
N ARG A 866 -7.56 16.74 14.05
CA ARG A 866 -8.21 16.41 15.34
C ARG A 866 -7.98 14.99 15.83
N LEU A 867 -7.65 14.09 14.91
CA LEU A 867 -7.25 12.73 15.20
C LEU A 867 -5.75 12.56 14.94
N ASP A 868 -5.33 12.57 13.68
CA ASP A 868 -3.98 12.11 13.29
C ASP A 868 -2.86 12.98 13.88
N GLU A 869 -2.93 14.29 13.74
CA GLU A 869 -1.92 15.23 14.26
C GLU A 869 -1.82 15.21 15.80
N PRO A 870 -2.93 15.26 16.56
CA PRO A 870 -2.91 14.99 18.00
C PRO A 870 -2.32 13.63 18.37
N PHE A 871 -2.64 12.56 17.64
CA PHE A 871 -2.07 11.23 17.88
C PHE A 871 -0.55 11.22 17.69
N TYR A 872 -0.06 11.69 16.53
CA TYR A 872 1.37 11.72 16.24
C TYR A 872 2.13 12.60 17.23
N LYS A 873 1.56 13.75 17.63
CA LYS A 873 2.19 14.63 18.62
C LYS A 873 2.19 14.04 20.03
N MET A 874 1.13 13.36 20.46
CA MET A 874 1.11 12.62 21.72
C MET A 874 2.09 11.43 21.72
N ARG A 875 2.20 10.69 20.60
CA ARG A 875 3.17 9.60 20.44
C ARG A 875 4.60 10.12 20.51
N TYR A 876 4.91 11.22 19.80
CA TYR A 876 6.22 11.89 19.89
C TYR A 876 6.54 12.35 21.32
N ASN A 877 5.57 12.94 22.02
CA ASN A 877 5.75 13.40 23.40
C ASN A 877 5.79 12.26 24.44
N GLY A 878 5.73 10.98 24.03
CA GLY A 878 5.73 9.82 24.95
C GLY A 878 4.48 9.72 25.82
N MET A 879 3.34 10.25 25.34
CA MET A 879 2.08 10.27 26.10
C MET A 879 1.18 9.06 25.84
N VAL A 880 1.30 8.46 24.65
CA VAL A 880 0.59 7.26 24.14
C VAL A 880 1.50 6.50 23.17
N GLU A 881 1.13 5.28 22.82
CA GLU A 881 1.68 4.54 21.67
C GLU A 881 0.54 4.06 20.76
N GLY A 882 0.88 3.44 19.63
CA GLY A 882 -0.09 2.78 18.74
C GLY A 882 0.15 3.10 17.27
N ALA A 883 -0.91 2.99 16.46
CA ALA A 883 -0.88 3.22 15.02
C ALA A 883 -2.17 3.88 14.52
N VAL A 884 -2.02 4.67 13.45
CA VAL A 884 -3.12 5.09 12.57
C VAL A 884 -3.20 4.09 11.42
N VAL A 885 -4.42 3.67 11.06
CA VAL A 885 -4.70 2.58 10.13
C VAL A 885 -5.79 3.01 9.15
N SER A 886 -5.58 2.73 7.86
CA SER A 886 -6.56 3.04 6.80
C SER A 886 -7.46 1.85 6.44
N ASP A 887 -6.93 0.64 6.53
CA ASP A 887 -7.58 -0.59 6.09
C ASP A 887 -8.24 -1.33 7.27
N PRO A 888 -9.35 -2.08 7.08
CA PRO A 888 -9.90 -2.93 8.13
C PRO A 888 -8.88 -3.99 8.60
N LEU A 889 -8.70 -4.14 9.92
CA LEU A 889 -7.84 -5.18 10.51
C LEU A 889 -8.52 -6.54 10.53
N VAL A 890 -7.71 -7.60 10.49
CA VAL A 890 -8.14 -8.92 10.97
C VAL A 890 -8.01 -9.03 12.50
N ILE A 891 -8.80 -9.93 13.12
CA ILE A 891 -8.79 -10.16 14.58
C ILE A 891 -7.37 -10.46 15.10
N SER A 892 -6.58 -11.19 14.32
CA SER A 892 -5.20 -11.56 14.63
C SER A 892 -4.27 -10.34 14.78
N GLU A 893 -4.46 -9.29 13.98
CA GLU A 893 -3.69 -8.03 14.08
C GLU A 893 -4.13 -7.23 15.32
N PHE A 894 -5.42 -7.18 15.63
CA PHE A 894 -5.95 -6.59 16.86
C PHE A 894 -5.38 -7.28 18.12
N LEU A 895 -5.38 -8.61 18.14
CA LEU A 895 -4.79 -9.43 19.22
C LEU A 895 -3.27 -9.28 19.33
N GLN A 896 -2.58 -8.87 18.26
CA GLN A 896 -1.15 -8.62 18.25
C GLN A 896 -0.81 -7.21 18.78
N ILE A 897 -1.57 -6.19 18.36
CA ILE A 897 -1.41 -4.81 18.82
C ILE A 897 -1.79 -4.68 20.31
N LYS A 898 -2.81 -5.44 20.73
CA LYS A 898 -3.40 -5.44 22.08
C LYS A 898 -3.76 -4.02 22.52
N PRO A 899 -4.53 -3.24 21.72
CA PRO A 899 -4.82 -1.84 22.04
C PRO A 899 -5.59 -1.70 23.34
N ASP A 900 -5.49 -0.51 23.93
CA ASP A 900 -6.21 -0.10 25.13
C ASP A 900 -7.39 0.81 24.76
N VAL A 901 -7.26 1.54 23.64
CA VAL A 901 -8.33 2.38 23.02
C VAL A 901 -8.41 2.11 21.52
N ILE A 902 -9.61 2.03 20.96
CA ILE A 902 -9.89 2.11 19.52
C ILE A 902 -10.65 3.40 19.22
N ILE A 903 -10.26 4.14 18.17
CA ILE A 903 -10.97 5.32 17.66
C ILE A 903 -11.34 5.08 16.18
N THR A 904 -12.59 5.35 15.77
CA THR A 904 -13.03 5.21 14.37
C THR A 904 -14.09 6.25 13.99
N GLN A 905 -14.15 6.62 12.71
CA GLN A 905 -15.03 7.67 12.17
C GLN A 905 -16.08 7.19 11.16
N ASN A 906 -15.91 5.99 10.58
CA ASN A 906 -16.79 5.37 9.56
C ASN A 906 -16.30 3.99 9.09
N HIS A 907 -15.01 3.69 9.26
CA HIS A 907 -14.35 2.53 8.65
C HIS A 907 -14.67 1.17 9.29
N VAL A 908 -15.06 1.15 10.57
CA VAL A 908 -15.36 -0.10 11.29
C VAL A 908 -16.83 -0.12 11.67
N GLN A 909 -17.58 -1.08 11.13
CA GLN A 909 -18.97 -1.32 11.49
C GLN A 909 -19.08 -1.77 12.96
N SER A 910 -20.23 -1.55 13.59
CA SER A 910 -20.51 -1.97 14.97
C SER A 910 -20.18 -3.45 15.22
N VAL A 911 -20.44 -4.32 14.23
CA VAL A 911 -20.10 -5.75 14.25
C VAL A 911 -18.59 -5.99 14.41
N GLY A 912 -17.73 -5.21 13.74
CA GLY A 912 -16.27 -5.33 13.88
C GLY A 912 -15.79 -4.96 15.28
N ILE A 913 -16.36 -3.91 15.87
CA ILE A 913 -16.07 -3.50 17.25
C ILE A 913 -16.56 -4.55 18.26
N ILE A 914 -17.74 -5.13 18.04
CA ILE A 914 -18.26 -6.23 18.88
C ILE A 914 -17.32 -7.44 18.83
N ASN A 915 -16.86 -7.82 17.64
CA ASN A 915 -15.92 -8.93 17.48
C ASN A 915 -14.61 -8.63 18.22
N PHE A 916 -13.99 -7.46 18.04
CA PHE A 916 -12.76 -7.10 18.76
C PHE A 916 -12.96 -7.12 20.29
N LYS A 917 -14.04 -6.50 20.80
CA LYS A 917 -14.33 -6.46 22.25
C LYS A 917 -14.66 -7.84 22.83
N SER A 918 -15.18 -8.78 22.04
CA SER A 918 -15.37 -10.16 22.47
C SER A 918 -14.03 -10.89 22.69
N MET A 919 -13.00 -10.59 21.88
CA MET A 919 -11.68 -11.22 21.97
C MET A 919 -10.79 -10.59 23.05
N LYS A 920 -10.84 -9.25 23.18
CA LYS A 920 -10.15 -8.52 24.25
C LYS A 920 -10.89 -7.23 24.56
N ASP A 921 -11.18 -7.00 25.84
CA ASP A 921 -11.75 -5.74 26.30
C ASP A 921 -10.82 -4.55 25.98
N CYS A 922 -11.41 -3.50 25.42
CA CYS A 922 -10.74 -2.26 25.02
C CYS A 922 -11.78 -1.13 24.91
N PHE A 923 -11.35 0.10 25.18
CA PHE A 923 -12.24 1.27 25.18
C PHE A 923 -12.48 1.75 23.74
N SER A 924 -13.72 1.65 23.25
CA SER A 924 -14.07 1.99 21.87
C SER A 924 -14.71 3.39 21.77
N ILE A 925 -14.18 4.21 20.86
CA ILE A 925 -14.61 5.56 20.58
C ILE A 925 -15.10 5.68 19.14
N TYR A 926 -16.31 6.18 18.97
CA TYR A 926 -16.80 6.65 17.67
C TYR A 926 -16.65 8.17 17.57
N ASP A 927 -16.08 8.68 16.50
CA ASP A 927 -15.90 10.12 16.29
C ASP A 927 -16.88 10.66 15.23
N MET A 928 -17.92 11.33 15.71
CA MET A 928 -19.07 11.80 14.94
C MET A 928 -18.93 13.28 14.58
N ASN A 929 -18.64 13.54 13.31
CA ASN A 929 -18.15 14.84 12.85
C ASN A 929 -19.03 15.55 11.83
N TYR A 930 -20.08 14.89 11.40
CA TYR A 930 -20.99 15.37 10.38
C TYR A 930 -22.43 15.05 10.79
N TYR A 931 -23.36 15.86 10.31
CA TYR A 931 -24.79 15.62 10.52
C TYR A 931 -25.25 14.54 9.55
N GLU A 932 -25.55 13.34 10.07
CA GLU A 932 -26.16 12.26 9.29
C GLU A 932 -27.62 12.57 8.90
N SER A 933 -27.82 13.46 7.93
CA SER A 933 -28.65 13.24 6.72
C SER A 933 -28.95 14.53 5.95
N SER A 934 -29.33 14.35 4.68
CA SER A 934 -30.12 15.29 3.87
C SER A 934 -31.64 14.97 3.87
N LYS A 935 -32.12 14.12 4.79
CA LYS A 935 -33.50 13.55 4.80
C LYS A 935 -34.27 13.74 6.12
N LEU A 936 -33.67 14.40 7.12
CA LEU A 936 -34.21 14.52 8.50
C LEU A 936 -35.28 15.59 8.71
N ASP A 937 -35.60 16.40 7.69
CA ASP A 937 -36.60 17.47 7.80
C ASP A 937 -38.06 16.97 7.69
N ASP A 938 -38.27 15.69 7.32
CA ASP A 938 -39.58 15.03 7.48
C ASP A 938 -39.70 14.34 8.85
N SER A 939 -40.63 14.85 9.66
CA SER A 939 -40.83 14.48 11.06
C SER A 939 -41.11 13.00 11.32
N LYS A 940 -41.68 12.25 10.36
CA LYS A 940 -42.01 10.83 10.55
C LYS A 940 -40.77 9.93 10.63
N ASN A 941 -39.78 10.16 9.76
CA ASN A 941 -38.61 9.29 9.64
C ASN A 941 -37.51 9.61 10.67
N LYS A 942 -37.58 10.79 11.30
CA LYS A 942 -36.57 11.27 12.26
C LYS A 942 -36.37 10.37 13.49
N LYS A 943 -37.45 9.82 14.04
CA LYS A 943 -37.36 8.94 15.23
C LYS A 943 -36.74 7.59 14.90
N GLU A 944 -37.10 7.01 13.76
CA GLU A 944 -36.56 5.72 13.29
C GLU A 944 -35.08 5.83 12.94
N HIS A 945 -34.68 6.91 12.26
CA HIS A 945 -33.26 7.18 11.95
C HIS A 945 -32.42 7.40 13.21
N LEU A 946 -32.91 8.18 14.19
CA LEU A 946 -32.22 8.36 15.48
C LEU A 946 -32.11 7.06 16.29
N ASN A 947 -33.10 6.16 16.21
CA ASN A 947 -32.99 4.82 16.78
C ASN A 947 -31.90 4.00 16.09
N LYS A 948 -31.82 4.03 14.76
CA LYS A 948 -30.77 3.34 13.99
C LYS A 948 -29.36 3.84 14.33
N ILE A 949 -29.18 5.16 14.45
CA ILE A 949 -27.92 5.75 14.92
C ILE A 949 -27.62 5.27 16.35
N LYS A 950 -28.61 5.25 17.24
CA LYS A 950 -28.46 4.73 18.60
C LYS A 950 -28.04 3.26 18.64
N GLU A 951 -28.61 2.42 17.79
CA GLU A 951 -28.25 1.00 17.65
C GLU A 951 -26.82 0.84 17.14
N ASN A 952 -26.41 1.61 16.11
CA ASN A 952 -25.05 1.62 15.58
C ASN A 952 -24.02 2.07 16.64
N LEU A 953 -24.35 3.06 17.47
CA LEU A 953 -23.46 3.61 18.49
C LEU A 953 -23.45 2.81 19.80
N ALA A 954 -24.38 1.88 20.00
CA ALA A 954 -24.51 1.13 21.26
C ALA A 954 -23.32 0.19 21.56
N SER A 955 -22.51 -0.17 20.55
CA SER A 955 -21.27 -0.96 20.72
C SER A 955 -20.05 -0.13 21.15
N PHE A 956 -20.18 1.20 21.22
CA PHE A 956 -19.10 2.11 21.58
C PHE A 956 -19.21 2.55 23.05
N ASP A 957 -18.07 2.71 23.73
CA ASP A 957 -18.05 3.20 25.11
C ASP A 957 -18.17 4.72 25.19
N ARG A 958 -17.72 5.43 24.15
CA ARG A 958 -17.79 6.89 24.04
C ARG A 958 -18.04 7.33 22.61
N VAL A 959 -18.78 8.42 22.46
CA VAL A 959 -18.86 9.17 21.21
C VAL A 959 -18.18 10.51 21.40
N ILE A 960 -17.23 10.87 20.54
CA ILE A 960 -16.65 12.21 20.50
C ILE A 960 -17.27 12.99 19.34
N VAL A 961 -17.43 14.32 19.49
CA VAL A 961 -18.09 15.17 18.49
C VAL A 961 -17.32 16.47 18.24
N GLY A 962 -17.26 16.88 16.98
CA GLY A 962 -16.53 18.08 16.53
C GLY A 962 -17.16 19.44 16.86
N SER A 963 -18.41 19.50 17.34
CA SER A 963 -19.09 20.74 17.72
C SER A 963 -20.06 20.55 18.90
N GLU A 964 -20.31 21.63 19.65
CA GLU A 964 -21.28 21.62 20.76
C GLU A 964 -22.71 21.44 20.27
N ALA A 965 -23.02 21.93 19.07
CA ALA A 965 -24.30 21.70 18.40
C ALA A 965 -24.56 20.21 18.11
N LEU A 966 -23.53 19.45 17.71
CA LEU A 966 -23.62 17.99 17.61
C LEU A 966 -23.83 17.34 18.98
N ALA A 967 -23.12 17.80 20.01
CA ALA A 967 -23.27 17.28 21.38
C ALA A 967 -24.70 17.45 21.91
N GLU A 968 -25.30 18.64 21.74
CA GLU A 968 -26.69 18.91 22.14
C GLU A 968 -27.69 18.07 21.33
N GLN A 969 -27.50 17.97 20.01
CA GLN A 969 -28.40 17.23 19.13
C GLN A 969 -28.40 15.73 19.42
N TYR A 970 -27.21 15.13 19.55
CA TYR A 970 -27.04 13.69 19.75
C TYR A 970 -27.02 13.29 21.23
N GLY A 971 -27.12 14.25 22.17
CA GLY A 971 -27.11 14.05 23.64
C GLY A 971 -28.13 13.06 24.23
N ARG A 972 -29.07 12.55 23.42
CA ARG A 972 -30.05 11.50 23.80
C ARG A 972 -29.81 10.15 23.12
N VAL A 973 -28.84 10.08 22.23
CA VAL A 973 -28.52 8.93 21.37
C VAL A 973 -27.50 8.03 22.06
N HIS A 974 -26.43 8.60 22.63
CA HIS A 974 -25.41 7.87 23.37
C HIS A 974 -25.25 8.39 24.83
N HIS A 975 -24.73 7.55 25.72
CA HIS A 975 -24.69 7.81 27.16
C HIS A 975 -23.44 8.58 27.63
N ASP A 976 -22.30 8.38 26.95
CA ASP A 976 -21.09 9.20 27.07
C ASP A 976 -20.82 9.91 25.73
N ILE A 977 -21.09 11.22 25.68
CA ILE A 977 -20.78 12.10 24.56
C ILE A 977 -19.82 13.18 25.06
N GLN A 978 -18.67 13.33 24.39
CA GLN A 978 -17.65 14.33 24.73
C GLN A 978 -17.39 15.26 23.54
N PHE A 979 -17.35 16.57 23.79
CA PHE A 979 -16.98 17.55 22.78
C PHE A 979 -15.46 17.62 22.63
N LEU A 980 -14.97 17.44 21.39
CA LEU A 980 -13.57 17.63 21.02
C LEU A 980 -13.49 18.66 19.87
N PRO A 981 -13.06 19.91 20.11
CA PRO A 981 -12.85 20.88 19.05
C PRO A 981 -11.64 20.54 18.17
N THR A 982 -11.65 21.01 16.93
CA THR A 982 -10.48 21.01 16.05
C THR A 982 -9.42 22.00 16.57
N TYR A 983 -8.15 21.59 16.54
CA TYR A 983 -6.99 22.44 16.81
C TYR A 983 -6.07 22.46 15.59
N LEU A 984 -5.48 23.60 15.25
CA LEU A 984 -4.55 23.68 14.12
C LEU A 984 -3.17 23.09 14.50
N PRO A 985 -2.58 22.22 13.66
CA PRO A 985 -1.22 21.74 13.83
C PRO A 985 -0.16 22.84 13.77
N HIS A 986 1.04 22.54 14.26
CA HIS A 986 2.10 23.54 14.43
C HIS A 986 2.56 24.19 13.11
N PHE A 987 2.58 23.43 12.00
CA PHE A 987 3.05 23.89 10.69
C PHE A 987 2.29 25.11 10.13
N TRP A 988 1.10 25.41 10.64
CA TRP A 988 0.36 26.64 10.29
C TRP A 988 1.03 27.93 10.82
N ASN A 989 1.95 27.85 11.78
CA ASN A 989 2.76 29.01 12.22
C ASN A 989 3.90 29.34 11.26
N ASP A 990 4.43 28.34 10.54
CA ASP A 990 5.69 28.43 9.77
C ASP A 990 5.48 28.89 8.32
N LEU A 991 4.28 29.37 7.99
CA LEU A 991 3.88 29.73 6.63
C LEU A 991 4.57 31.01 6.14
N ALA A 992 5.10 30.94 4.92
CA ALA A 992 5.65 32.11 4.24
C ALA A 992 4.50 33.01 3.75
N LEU A 993 4.20 34.05 4.53
CA LEU A 993 3.23 35.09 4.17
C LEU A 993 3.88 36.12 3.24
N THR A 994 3.22 36.39 2.13
CA THR A 994 3.63 37.41 1.14
C THR A 994 2.85 38.71 1.32
N GLY A 995 3.44 39.83 0.89
CA GLY A 995 2.84 41.16 1.03
C GLY A 995 1.87 41.49 -0.10
N ARG A 996 1.02 42.50 0.12
CA ARG A 996 -0.01 42.93 -0.86
C ARG A 996 0.58 43.19 -2.25
N VAL A 997 -0.03 42.60 -3.28
CA VAL A 997 0.47 42.57 -4.66
C VAL A 997 -0.33 43.47 -5.63
N SER A 998 -1.51 43.99 -5.24
CA SER A 998 -2.39 44.76 -6.15
C SER A 998 -3.11 45.95 -5.53
N ASP A 999 -3.38 46.97 -6.36
CA ASP A 999 -4.10 48.20 -5.99
C ASP A 999 -5.57 47.99 -5.63
N LYS A 1000 -6.24 46.99 -6.24
CA LYS A 1000 -7.57 46.54 -5.80
C LYS A 1000 -7.46 45.58 -4.61
N PRO A 1001 -8.43 45.59 -3.66
CA PRO A 1001 -8.49 44.60 -2.60
C PRO A 1001 -8.69 43.18 -3.16
N ARG A 1002 -7.94 42.21 -2.64
CA ARG A 1002 -8.04 40.79 -3.01
C ARG A 1002 -8.95 40.06 -2.03
N VAL A 1003 -10.05 39.49 -2.51
CA VAL A 1003 -11.08 38.85 -1.65
C VAL A 1003 -11.17 37.37 -1.91
N GLY A 1004 -10.89 36.58 -0.86
CA GLY A 1004 -10.84 35.13 -0.93
C GLY A 1004 -12.17 34.44 -0.65
N CYS A 1005 -12.46 33.36 -1.38
CA CYS A 1005 -13.50 32.39 -1.04
C CYS A 1005 -12.96 30.96 -1.21
N ILE A 1006 -12.95 30.18 -0.13
CA ILE A 1006 -12.65 28.74 -0.22
C ILE A 1006 -13.95 28.00 -0.53
N THR A 1007 -14.02 27.34 -1.68
CA THR A 1007 -15.19 26.56 -2.11
C THR A 1007 -15.11 25.09 -1.74
N GLN A 1008 -13.96 24.64 -1.22
CA GLN A 1008 -13.83 23.32 -0.60
C GLN A 1008 -14.87 23.17 0.51
N ASP A 1009 -15.66 22.09 0.44
CA ASP A 1009 -16.77 21.74 1.35
C ASP A 1009 -18.02 22.65 1.28
N LEU A 1010 -18.11 23.61 0.35
CA LEU A 1010 -19.34 24.41 0.14
C LEU A 1010 -20.32 23.67 -0.78
N ARG A 1011 -21.62 23.80 -0.50
CA ARG A 1011 -22.71 23.30 -1.35
C ARG A 1011 -23.29 24.42 -2.21
N ASP A 1012 -24.08 24.07 -3.23
CA ASP A 1012 -24.73 25.05 -4.11
C ASP A 1012 -25.51 26.13 -3.34
N GLU A 1013 -26.22 25.76 -2.27
CA GLU A 1013 -26.95 26.68 -1.40
C GLU A 1013 -26.04 27.70 -0.67
N ASP A 1014 -24.80 27.31 -0.35
CA ASP A 1014 -23.81 28.18 0.29
C ASP A 1014 -23.24 29.19 -0.73
N ILE A 1015 -23.09 28.78 -2.00
CA ILE A 1015 -22.62 29.62 -3.10
C ILE A 1015 -23.71 30.59 -3.58
N GLU A 1016 -24.96 30.15 -3.72
CA GLU A 1016 -26.11 30.98 -4.11
C GLU A 1016 -26.31 32.16 -3.14
N LEU A 1017 -26.07 31.95 -1.85
CA LEU A 1017 -26.19 32.95 -0.78
C LEU A 1017 -25.35 34.21 -1.03
N VAL A 1018 -24.15 34.07 -1.62
CA VAL A 1018 -23.24 35.18 -1.97
C VAL A 1018 -23.19 35.48 -3.46
N SER A 1019 -23.93 34.76 -4.32
CA SER A 1019 -23.78 34.86 -5.77
C SER A 1019 -24.07 36.26 -6.33
N ASN A 1020 -25.02 36.99 -5.77
CA ASN A 1020 -25.28 38.39 -6.13
C ASN A 1020 -24.20 39.34 -5.59
N VAL A 1021 -23.60 39.04 -4.42
CA VAL A 1021 -22.49 39.83 -3.85
C VAL A 1021 -21.24 39.69 -4.72
N VAL A 1022 -20.91 38.47 -5.15
CA VAL A 1022 -19.78 38.22 -6.06
C VAL A 1022 -19.96 38.97 -7.38
N ARG A 1023 -21.17 38.93 -7.95
CA ARG A 1023 -21.53 39.69 -9.16
C ARG A 1023 -21.32 41.20 -8.99
N ASP A 1024 -21.96 41.80 -7.99
CA ASP A 1024 -22.06 43.26 -7.87
C ASP A 1024 -20.73 43.91 -7.44
N PHE A 1025 -19.89 43.17 -6.69
CA PHE A 1025 -18.56 43.64 -6.29
C PHE A 1025 -17.45 43.29 -7.28
N SER A 1026 -17.73 42.56 -8.37
CA SER A 1026 -16.71 42.14 -9.36
C SER A 1026 -15.87 43.29 -9.94
N HIS A 1027 -16.41 44.49 -10.12
CA HIS A 1027 -15.61 45.63 -10.59
C HIS A 1027 -14.81 46.33 -9.47
N HIS A 1028 -15.15 46.09 -8.20
CA HIS A 1028 -14.59 46.76 -7.03
C HIS A 1028 -13.43 45.98 -6.37
N VAL A 1029 -13.42 44.64 -6.48
CA VAL A 1029 -12.42 43.76 -5.87
C VAL A 1029 -11.87 42.73 -6.86
N THR A 1030 -10.70 42.18 -6.58
CA THR A 1030 -10.19 40.98 -7.26
C THR A 1030 -10.70 39.75 -6.51
N TRP A 1031 -11.65 39.02 -7.10
CA TRP A 1031 -12.17 37.77 -6.53
C TRP A 1031 -11.21 36.61 -6.76
N VAL A 1032 -10.76 35.98 -5.67
CA VAL A 1032 -9.83 34.85 -5.65
C VAL A 1032 -10.53 33.63 -5.03
N PHE A 1033 -10.71 32.56 -5.81
CA PHE A 1033 -11.40 31.34 -5.37
C PHE A 1033 -10.43 30.17 -5.25
N LEU A 1034 -10.59 29.34 -4.21
CA LEU A 1034 -9.78 28.12 -3.98
C LEU A 1034 -10.68 26.92 -3.66
N GLY A 1035 -10.60 25.84 -4.46
CA GLY A 1035 -11.40 24.63 -4.27
C GLY A 1035 -12.12 24.21 -5.55
N ALA A 1036 -13.38 23.77 -5.43
CA ALA A 1036 -14.24 23.40 -6.57
C ALA A 1036 -14.72 24.64 -7.37
N TYR A 1037 -14.89 24.50 -8.69
CA TYR A 1037 -15.27 25.60 -9.59
C TYR A 1037 -16.78 25.87 -9.58
N PRO A 1038 -17.26 27.07 -9.23
CA PRO A 1038 -18.70 27.41 -9.27
C PRO A 1038 -19.10 27.98 -10.64
N PRO A 1039 -19.74 27.23 -11.56
CA PRO A 1039 -19.84 27.63 -12.97
C PRO A 1039 -20.67 28.90 -13.18
N LYS A 1040 -21.69 29.11 -12.33
CA LYS A 1040 -22.58 30.29 -12.36
C LYS A 1040 -21.86 31.62 -12.05
N LEU A 1041 -20.70 31.57 -11.41
CA LEU A 1041 -19.92 32.75 -11.02
C LEU A 1041 -18.72 33.03 -11.93
N LYS A 1042 -18.48 32.18 -12.94
CA LYS A 1042 -17.39 32.32 -13.93
C LYS A 1042 -17.15 33.76 -14.43
N PRO A 1043 -18.18 34.55 -14.83
CA PRO A 1043 -17.94 35.89 -15.39
C PRO A 1043 -17.47 36.94 -14.38
N PHE A 1044 -17.45 36.61 -13.07
CA PHE A 1044 -17.23 37.55 -11.97
C PHE A 1044 -15.99 37.21 -11.13
N ILE A 1045 -15.46 35.99 -11.26
CA ILE A 1045 -14.25 35.51 -10.60
C ILE A 1045 -13.03 35.93 -11.43
N HIS A 1046 -11.99 36.45 -10.76
CA HIS A 1046 -10.79 36.97 -11.42
C HIS A 1046 -9.64 35.97 -11.38
N GLU A 1047 -9.50 35.26 -10.27
CA GLU A 1047 -8.53 34.19 -10.07
C GLU A 1047 -9.23 32.96 -9.48
N TYR A 1048 -8.87 31.79 -9.98
CA TYR A 1048 -9.35 30.51 -9.50
C TYR A 1048 -8.18 29.53 -9.38
N HIS A 1049 -8.07 28.91 -8.21
CA HIS A 1049 -7.01 28.00 -7.83
C HIS A 1049 -7.61 26.64 -7.50
N ARG A 1050 -7.09 25.57 -8.11
CA ARG A 1050 -7.52 24.20 -7.81
C ARG A 1050 -6.90 23.73 -6.48
N TYR A 1051 -7.59 22.87 -5.75
CA TYR A 1051 -7.05 22.27 -4.53
C TYR A 1051 -5.98 21.22 -4.88
N HIS A 1052 -4.76 21.36 -4.34
CA HIS A 1052 -3.61 20.48 -4.64
C HIS A 1052 -3.29 19.50 -3.50
N GLY A 1053 -4.32 19.01 -2.82
CA GLY A 1053 -4.20 18.09 -1.68
C GLY A 1053 -3.75 18.76 -0.38
N PHE A 1054 -3.94 18.04 0.73
CA PHE A 1054 -3.74 18.56 2.08
C PHE A 1054 -2.33 19.10 2.35
N THR A 1055 -1.29 18.39 1.88
CA THR A 1055 0.11 18.72 2.15
C THR A 1055 0.52 20.10 1.64
N HIS A 1056 -0.06 20.55 0.52
CA HIS A 1056 0.23 21.87 -0.07
C HIS A 1056 -0.74 22.97 0.41
N TYR A 1057 -1.93 22.58 0.88
CA TYR A 1057 -3.03 23.49 1.15
C TYR A 1057 -2.70 24.67 2.10
N PRO A 1058 -2.00 24.50 3.24
CA PRO A 1058 -1.67 25.63 4.13
C PRO A 1058 -0.84 26.72 3.44
N GLN A 1059 0.19 26.31 2.69
CA GLN A 1059 1.05 27.26 1.96
C GLN A 1059 0.38 27.80 0.69
N GLN A 1060 -0.51 27.03 0.07
CA GLN A 1060 -1.36 27.50 -1.02
C GLN A 1060 -2.33 28.60 -0.55
N LEU A 1061 -2.98 28.43 0.61
CA LEU A 1061 -3.85 29.46 1.18
C LEU A 1061 -3.06 30.73 1.52
N ALA A 1062 -1.87 30.59 2.10
CA ALA A 1062 -0.99 31.71 2.43
C ALA A 1062 -0.49 32.48 1.19
N SER A 1063 -0.28 31.82 0.04
CA SER A 1063 0.21 32.47 -1.19
C SER A 1063 -0.86 33.19 -2.01
N LEU A 1064 -2.16 33.07 -1.66
CA LEU A 1064 -3.24 33.78 -2.35
C LEU A 1064 -3.20 35.32 -2.18
N ASN A 1065 -2.42 35.83 -1.22
CA ASN A 1065 -2.25 37.27 -0.95
C ASN A 1065 -3.59 37.99 -0.75
N LEU A 1066 -4.45 37.45 0.12
CA LEU A 1066 -5.79 37.97 0.37
C LEU A 1066 -5.75 39.16 1.34
N ASP A 1067 -6.43 40.26 1.00
CA ASP A 1067 -6.63 41.38 1.92
C ASP A 1067 -7.74 41.05 2.94
N PHE A 1068 -8.79 40.32 2.51
CA PHE A 1068 -9.81 39.73 3.38
C PHE A 1068 -10.50 38.52 2.72
N ALA A 1069 -11.32 37.78 3.47
CA ALA A 1069 -12.02 36.60 2.97
C ALA A 1069 -13.53 36.58 3.32
N ILE A 1070 -14.30 35.81 2.55
CA ILE A 1070 -15.68 35.47 2.85
C ILE A 1070 -15.83 33.99 3.22
N ALA A 1071 -16.67 33.70 4.21
CA ALA A 1071 -17.02 32.34 4.66
C ALA A 1071 -18.56 32.17 4.69
N PRO A 1072 -19.20 31.89 3.54
CA PRO A 1072 -20.65 31.72 3.43
C PRO A 1072 -21.10 30.32 3.84
N LEU A 1073 -22.21 30.24 4.58
CA LEU A 1073 -22.92 29.02 4.93
C LEU A 1073 -24.42 29.31 5.02
N ALA A 1074 -25.23 28.57 4.27
CA ALA A 1074 -26.69 28.58 4.36
C ALA A 1074 -27.17 28.11 5.75
N ASP A 1075 -28.27 28.67 6.24
CA ASP A 1075 -28.76 28.38 7.60
C ASP A 1075 -29.60 27.10 7.65
N ASN A 1076 -28.93 25.95 7.63
CA ASN A 1076 -29.53 24.63 7.73
C ASN A 1076 -28.87 23.77 8.81
N ASN A 1077 -29.50 22.64 9.19
CA ASN A 1077 -29.04 21.80 10.30
C ASN A 1077 -27.60 21.30 10.11
N THR A 1078 -27.23 20.85 8.90
CA THR A 1078 -25.86 20.42 8.57
C THR A 1078 -24.82 21.52 8.81
N ASN A 1079 -25.08 22.74 8.34
CA ASN A 1079 -24.14 23.86 8.49
C ASN A 1079 -24.07 24.36 9.94
N ARG A 1080 -25.20 24.40 10.67
CA ARG A 1080 -25.22 24.76 12.11
C ARG A 1080 -24.33 23.86 12.95
N THR A 1081 -24.16 22.60 12.55
CA THR A 1081 -23.35 21.59 13.25
C THR A 1081 -21.88 21.51 12.82
N ARG A 1082 -21.44 22.26 11.80
CA ARG A 1082 -20.02 22.25 11.33
C ARG A 1082 -19.05 22.75 12.41
N SER A 1083 -17.77 22.48 12.21
CA SER A 1083 -16.68 23.11 12.96
C SER A 1083 -16.39 24.53 12.43
N ASN A 1084 -15.65 25.31 13.21
CA ASN A 1084 -15.19 26.66 12.86
C ASN A 1084 -13.90 26.67 12.00
N ILE A 1085 -13.52 25.53 11.38
CA ILE A 1085 -12.21 25.31 10.74
C ILE A 1085 -11.77 26.44 9.78
N ARG A 1086 -12.69 26.93 8.93
CA ARG A 1086 -12.39 28.02 7.97
C ARG A 1086 -12.00 29.34 8.65
N LEU A 1087 -12.53 29.64 9.84
CA LEU A 1087 -12.11 30.82 10.61
C LEU A 1087 -10.72 30.64 11.23
N LEU A 1088 -10.34 29.39 11.57
CA LEU A 1088 -9.01 29.09 12.09
C LEU A 1088 -7.95 29.26 11.00
N GLU A 1089 -8.19 28.69 9.81
CA GLU A 1089 -7.25 28.70 8.67
C GLU A 1089 -7.02 30.12 8.11
N PHE A 1090 -8.08 30.90 7.90
CA PHE A 1090 -7.93 32.32 7.56
C PHE A 1090 -7.29 33.12 8.71
N GLY A 1091 -7.69 32.82 9.94
CA GLY A 1091 -7.23 33.52 11.15
C GLY A 1091 -5.73 33.38 11.38
N ILE A 1092 -5.16 32.18 11.28
CA ILE A 1092 -3.71 31.98 11.48
C ILE A 1092 -2.86 32.66 10.40
N CYS A 1093 -3.39 32.78 9.18
CA CYS A 1093 -2.81 33.58 8.10
C CYS A 1093 -2.94 35.10 8.35
N GLY A 1094 -3.72 35.54 9.34
CA GLY A 1094 -4.00 36.95 9.62
C GLY A 1094 -5.02 37.59 8.69
N ILE A 1095 -5.81 36.78 7.97
CA ILE A 1095 -6.80 37.24 6.98
C ILE A 1095 -8.11 37.55 7.73
N PRO A 1096 -8.60 38.80 7.73
CA PRO A 1096 -9.88 39.14 8.35
C PRO A 1096 -11.05 38.52 7.54
N VAL A 1097 -12.07 38.03 8.24
CA VAL A 1097 -13.16 37.24 7.63
C VAL A 1097 -14.53 37.89 7.82
N ILE A 1098 -15.32 37.95 6.75
CA ILE A 1098 -16.76 38.19 6.77
C ILE A 1098 -17.47 36.83 6.65
N CYS A 1099 -18.29 36.46 7.63
CA CYS A 1099 -18.84 35.11 7.75
C CYS A 1099 -20.34 35.11 8.11
N SER A 1100 -21.01 34.00 7.83
CA SER A 1100 -22.46 33.87 8.08
C SER A 1100 -22.79 33.90 9.58
N ASP A 1101 -23.90 34.55 9.97
CA ASP A 1101 -24.43 34.62 11.35
C ASP A 1101 -25.05 33.28 11.82
N ILE A 1102 -24.28 32.19 11.73
CA ILE A 1102 -24.67 30.80 11.96
C ILE A 1102 -23.94 30.21 13.19
N LEU A 1103 -24.52 29.19 13.81
CA LEU A 1103 -24.09 28.64 15.10
C LEU A 1103 -22.59 28.22 15.14
N CYS A 1104 -22.07 27.59 14.10
CA CYS A 1104 -20.66 27.15 14.05
C CYS A 1104 -19.63 28.31 14.05
N TYR A 1105 -20.04 29.54 13.74
CA TYR A 1105 -19.19 30.73 13.76
C TYR A 1105 -19.47 31.65 14.96
N LYS A 1106 -20.45 31.32 15.81
CA LYS A 1106 -20.83 32.15 16.96
C LYS A 1106 -19.90 31.98 18.14
N GLY A 1107 -19.28 33.09 18.56
CA GLY A 1107 -18.91 33.33 19.96
C GLY A 1107 -17.58 32.75 20.46
N ARG A 1108 -16.56 32.59 19.60
CA ARG A 1108 -15.19 32.23 20.05
C ARG A 1108 -14.02 32.89 19.29
N LEU A 1109 -14.30 33.65 18.24
CA LEU A 1109 -13.31 34.25 17.34
C LEU A 1109 -13.82 35.61 16.82
N SER A 1110 -12.92 36.57 16.66
CA SER A 1110 -13.17 37.93 16.17
C SER A 1110 -13.32 37.97 14.65
N ALA A 1111 -14.46 37.50 14.16
CA ALA A 1111 -14.87 37.57 12.75
C ALA A 1111 -16.14 38.43 12.57
N ASN A 1112 -16.33 39.01 11.38
CA ASN A 1112 -17.49 39.85 11.09
C ASN A 1112 -18.69 38.99 10.69
N LEU A 1113 -19.60 38.77 11.65
CA LEU A 1113 -20.81 37.95 11.50
C LEU A 1113 -21.93 38.74 10.82
N VAL A 1114 -22.31 38.32 9.61
CA VAL A 1114 -23.37 38.95 8.81
C VAL A 1114 -24.58 38.03 8.63
N LYS A 1115 -25.78 38.62 8.69
CA LYS A 1115 -27.02 37.87 8.46
C LYS A 1115 -27.08 37.40 7.01
N ASN A 1116 -27.68 36.23 6.78
CA ASN A 1116 -27.82 35.60 5.45
C ASN A 1116 -28.86 36.31 4.57
N ARG A 1117 -28.60 37.59 4.27
CA ARG A 1117 -29.38 38.46 3.38
C ARG A 1117 -28.37 39.35 2.65
N TYR A 1118 -28.54 39.48 1.33
CA TYR A 1118 -27.67 40.27 0.45
C TYR A 1118 -27.24 41.63 1.04
N LYS A 1119 -28.18 42.40 1.60
CA LYS A 1119 -27.90 43.76 2.12
C LYS A 1119 -26.87 43.81 3.25
N ASP A 1120 -26.80 42.77 4.10
CA ASP A 1120 -25.87 42.76 5.25
C ASP A 1120 -24.46 42.37 4.78
N TRP A 1121 -24.36 41.42 3.85
CA TRP A 1121 -23.11 41.10 3.14
C TRP A 1121 -22.57 42.30 2.36
N SER A 1122 -23.41 42.96 1.55
CA SER A 1122 -22.99 44.15 0.78
C SER A 1122 -22.58 45.32 1.68
N ALA A 1123 -23.17 45.47 2.87
CA ALA A 1123 -22.74 46.48 3.84
C ALA A 1123 -21.34 46.16 4.41
N ALA A 1124 -21.08 44.91 4.80
CA ALA A 1124 -19.78 44.48 5.30
C ALA A 1124 -18.67 44.53 4.23
N MET A 1125 -18.98 44.13 2.98
CA MET A 1125 -18.07 44.27 1.84
C MET A 1125 -17.66 45.73 1.63
N ASN A 1126 -18.63 46.66 1.59
CA ASN A 1126 -18.33 48.09 1.44
C ASN A 1126 -17.48 48.64 2.60
N GLN A 1127 -17.75 48.24 3.84
CA GLN A 1127 -16.94 48.62 5.00
C GLN A 1127 -15.48 48.17 4.85
N TYR A 1128 -15.27 46.92 4.43
CA TYR A 1128 -13.93 46.34 4.30
C TYR A 1128 -13.14 46.91 3.11
N ILE A 1129 -13.83 47.24 2.00
CA ILE A 1129 -13.22 47.88 0.83
C ILE A 1129 -12.83 49.34 1.12
N HIS A 1130 -13.58 50.04 1.97
CA HIS A 1130 -13.36 51.47 2.25
C HIS A 1130 -12.09 51.73 3.08
N ASP A 1131 -11.74 50.82 4.00
CA ASP A 1131 -10.58 50.94 4.89
C ASP A 1131 -9.90 49.58 5.11
N VAL A 1132 -9.22 49.11 4.06
CA VAL A 1132 -8.50 47.82 4.07
C VAL A 1132 -7.44 47.78 5.17
N ASP A 1133 -6.72 48.89 5.42
CA ASP A 1133 -5.68 48.92 6.43
C ASP A 1133 -6.22 48.76 7.86
N SER A 1134 -7.39 49.33 8.18
CA SER A 1134 -8.08 49.06 9.44
C SER A 1134 -8.55 47.60 9.57
N THR A 1135 -9.03 46.98 8.48
CA THR A 1135 -9.42 45.55 8.52
C THR A 1135 -8.28 44.60 8.88
N ARG A 1136 -7.02 44.97 8.58
CA ARG A 1136 -5.83 44.19 9.00
C ARG A 1136 -5.68 44.09 10.50
N THR A 1137 -6.19 45.06 11.27
CA THR A 1137 -6.22 44.97 12.74
C THR A 1137 -7.21 43.90 13.20
N VAL A 1138 -8.34 43.72 12.51
CA VAL A 1138 -9.28 42.62 12.78
C VAL A 1138 -8.61 41.27 12.48
N GLY A 1139 -7.87 41.17 11.37
CA GLY A 1139 -7.10 39.97 11.01
C GLY A 1139 -5.99 39.64 12.00
N ALA A 1140 -5.29 40.66 12.51
CA ALA A 1140 -4.26 40.50 13.54
C ALA A 1140 -4.82 40.05 14.91
N VAL A 1141 -5.98 40.57 15.32
CA VAL A 1141 -6.69 40.09 16.53
C VAL A 1141 -7.11 38.64 16.36
N LEU A 1142 -7.74 38.30 15.24
CA LEU A 1142 -8.15 36.92 14.92
C LEU A 1142 -6.94 35.97 14.93
N LYS A 1143 -5.78 36.40 14.42
CA LYS A 1143 -4.53 35.63 14.48
C LYS A 1143 -4.05 35.37 15.90
N SER A 1144 -4.06 36.38 16.77
CA SER A 1144 -3.68 36.22 18.19
C SER A 1144 -4.59 35.21 18.90
N GLU A 1145 -5.90 35.33 18.72
CA GLU A 1145 -6.89 34.41 19.31
C GLU A 1145 -6.66 32.95 18.86
N VAL A 1146 -6.39 32.73 17.57
CA VAL A 1146 -6.08 31.40 17.03
C VAL A 1146 -4.75 30.88 17.59
N GLN A 1147 -3.69 31.69 17.60
CA GLN A 1147 -2.37 31.32 18.11
C GLN A 1147 -2.39 30.95 19.60
N GLU A 1148 -3.12 31.70 20.42
CA GLU A 1148 -3.22 31.47 21.86
C GLU A 1148 -4.10 30.26 22.23
N ASN A 1149 -5.25 30.11 21.57
CA ASN A 1149 -6.33 29.23 22.06
C ASN A 1149 -6.66 28.04 21.16
N TRP A 1150 -6.26 28.07 19.88
CA TRP A 1150 -6.67 27.08 18.88
C TRP A 1150 -5.52 26.32 18.21
N MET A 1151 -4.26 26.65 18.51
CA MET A 1151 -3.12 25.83 18.10
C MET A 1151 -2.97 24.59 18.98
N LEU A 1152 -2.54 23.47 18.36
CA LEU A 1152 -2.18 22.24 19.05
C LEU A 1152 -0.90 22.46 19.89
N ASN A 1153 -1.04 22.37 21.21
CA ASN A 1153 0.05 22.54 22.18
C ASN A 1153 -0.10 21.58 23.37
N GLN A 1154 0.89 21.48 24.26
CA GLN A 1154 0.89 20.49 25.35
C GLN A 1154 -0.38 20.54 26.20
N LYS A 1155 -0.91 21.73 26.53
CA LYS A 1155 -2.15 21.88 27.30
C LYS A 1155 -3.36 21.30 26.56
N LYS A 1156 -3.40 21.42 25.23
CA LYS A 1156 -4.43 20.78 24.41
C LYS A 1156 -4.26 19.26 24.35
N LEU A 1157 -3.02 18.78 24.20
CA LEU A 1157 -2.73 17.33 24.17
C LEU A 1157 -3.18 16.62 25.47
N GLU A 1158 -3.01 17.23 26.65
CA GLU A 1158 -3.53 16.65 27.90
C GLU A 1158 -5.07 16.58 27.94
N ILE A 1159 -5.76 17.56 27.37
CA ILE A 1159 -7.23 17.55 27.25
C ILE A 1159 -7.66 16.43 26.29
N ILE A 1160 -7.00 16.30 25.14
CA ILE A 1160 -7.28 15.26 24.14
C ILE A 1160 -7.03 13.87 24.73
N LYS A 1161 -5.89 13.66 25.40
CA LYS A 1161 -5.57 12.42 26.13
C LYS A 1161 -6.66 12.05 27.12
N LYS A 1162 -7.17 13.01 27.91
CA LYS A 1162 -8.27 12.77 28.86
C LYS A 1162 -9.61 12.43 28.19
N ILE A 1163 -9.85 12.90 26.96
CA ILE A 1163 -11.04 12.56 26.17
C ILE A 1163 -10.90 11.17 25.51
N TRP A 1164 -9.69 10.78 25.12
CA TRP A 1164 -9.42 9.49 24.46
C TRP A 1164 -9.28 8.31 25.43
N LEU A 1165 -8.81 8.54 26.65
CA LEU A 1165 -8.65 7.48 27.64
C LEU A 1165 -9.95 7.26 28.46
N PRO A 1166 -10.17 6.04 29.00
CA PRO A 1166 -11.15 5.82 30.07
C PRO A 1166 -10.83 6.70 31.29
N ARG A 1167 -11.85 6.94 32.13
CA ARG A 1167 -11.78 7.86 33.29
C ARG A 1167 -11.28 7.20 34.56
#